data_AF-A0A5M9ZI89-F1
#
_entry.id   AF-A0A5M9ZI89-F1
#
_cell.length_a   1.000
_cell.length_b   1.000
_cell.length_c   1.000
_cell.angle_alpha   90.00
_cell.angle_beta   90.00
_cell.angle_gamma   90.00
#
_symmetry.space_group_name_H-M   'P 1'
#
loop_
_entity.id
_entity.type
_entity.pdbx_description
1 polymer ?
#
loop_
_entity_poly.entity_id
_entity_poly.type
_entity_poly.pdbx_seq_one_letter_code
_entity_poly.pdbx_strand_id
1 'polypeptide(L)'
;MPKISIIVPIYNVETYLTQCLESIRVQTFKDWECLMFSDGSKDGSLDIMKSFAAKDDRFKVIDKKNEGYGATCNRGLEMAKGEWISIIEPDDFIDPNMYARLLGSASSTQGKVDIIKSSYWLFYDGHDGYKDALLTPNLSNMMPQRRTEFTLNEFAEPFYHHPSIWSAIYRKAFLNGDNKAGMTIRFKPIPGAGWTDNPFFAQTMVLADRISWLPGKYYYYRQTNPGASSLLKDYHMPFDRLREMRAFLDTQDISEDVLHAFYSREFDYITSVIGEFGFDDKDEEIRGLIREVFDSMDRKEVLLMLGRLRPEFVDYYLDFMGESYEIHPHERPVSPELSIVLLTKDARSWIVDAFEAYSKFKSLPCEFVIVDAGSQDSTVNVARQFAAKDKRFTVRELSSDATMTELVDEALNTVRGSYTMFIPSHFVIGEKTLRAALAGARRTSSDIALLDVGNIHCDYLIERLLDKGYGTPESYMDAPENKRGPIYGPFSATDIPELVMASNRDYSWHKVYNTAFLKNHGFTADEHDIADNLLGLGAKALLATESLVFLDLKTDWDIRDIQRKQVGGAFWLSLEKIIPYTSEPETDIESVLAVGDLLRERGVYETFEKSYLNMLLSSFMFGLQTRYTPERITEFLDTYLDKVSETLDIDKHDARYFYDTDAFNNFQKITFGGKRTLDLWLEERALTDEDGIFGRDKALEEIHRSARFRIGENAVNTMKRFAPSSLVATAQEKARLLKRG
;
A
#
# COMPACT_ATOMS: atom_id res chain seq x y z
N MET A 1 18.71 -35.52 33.82
CA MET A 1 19.00 -34.23 33.15
C MET A 1 17.73 -33.84 32.43
N PRO A 2 17.33 -32.55 32.44
CA PRO A 2 16.11 -32.12 31.75
C PRO A 2 16.23 -32.43 30.25
N LYS A 3 15.10 -32.68 29.56
CA LYS A 3 15.12 -32.84 28.11
C LYS A 3 15.31 -31.51 27.40
N ILE A 4 14.73 -30.44 27.95
CA ILE A 4 14.79 -29.09 27.39
C ILE A 4 15.19 -28.05 28.46
N SER A 5 16.09 -27.13 28.10
CA SER A 5 16.39 -25.93 28.89
C SER A 5 15.75 -24.72 28.22
N ILE A 6 14.96 -23.99 28.99
CA ILE A 6 14.28 -22.76 28.56
C ILE A 6 15.09 -21.59 29.10
N ILE A 7 15.53 -20.69 28.23
CA ILE A 7 16.29 -19.49 28.58
C ILE A 7 15.35 -18.30 28.48
N VAL A 8 15.21 -17.53 29.57
CA VAL A 8 14.37 -16.33 29.62
C VAL A 8 15.23 -15.13 30.05
N PRO A 9 15.67 -14.28 29.11
CA PRO A 9 16.39 -13.05 29.42
C PRO A 9 15.41 -11.96 29.87
N ILE A 10 15.51 -11.48 31.11
CA ILE A 10 14.52 -10.60 31.74
C ILE A 10 15.16 -9.24 32.03
N TYR A 11 14.59 -8.17 31.46
CA TYR A 11 14.96 -6.79 31.75
C TYR A 11 13.73 -5.88 31.75
N ASN A 12 13.39 -5.31 32.91
CA ASN A 12 12.31 -4.33 33.07
C ASN A 12 10.98 -4.69 32.38
N VAL A 13 10.36 -5.82 32.74
CA VAL A 13 9.20 -6.40 32.05
C VAL A 13 8.14 -6.93 33.03
N GLU A 14 8.07 -6.34 34.23
CA GLU A 14 7.20 -6.80 35.32
C GLU A 14 5.72 -6.97 34.91
N THR A 15 5.25 -6.11 34.01
CA THR A 15 3.87 -6.09 33.50
C THR A 15 3.46 -7.40 32.84
N TYR A 16 4.39 -8.03 32.10
CA TYR A 16 4.08 -9.18 31.26
C TYR A 16 4.68 -10.49 31.80
N LEU A 17 5.72 -10.39 32.63
CA LEU A 17 6.52 -11.53 33.08
C LEU A 17 5.70 -12.63 33.77
N THR A 18 4.68 -12.26 34.56
CA THR A 18 3.85 -13.26 35.25
C THR A 18 3.12 -14.18 34.26
N GLN A 19 2.61 -13.64 33.16
CA GLN A 19 1.92 -14.43 32.12
C GLN A 19 2.92 -15.34 31.39
N CYS A 20 4.10 -14.81 31.05
CA CYS A 20 5.18 -15.58 30.43
C CYS A 20 5.54 -16.81 31.28
N LEU A 21 5.90 -16.59 32.55
CA LEU A 21 6.33 -17.66 33.45
C LEU A 21 5.20 -18.64 33.78
N GLU A 22 3.97 -18.17 33.91
CA GLU A 22 2.81 -19.04 34.10
C GLU A 22 2.59 -19.96 32.89
N SER A 23 2.72 -19.45 31.67
CA SER A 23 2.60 -20.23 30.44
C SER A 23 3.67 -21.34 30.32
N ILE A 24 4.87 -21.09 30.85
CA ILE A 24 5.94 -22.10 30.97
C ILE A 24 5.59 -23.11 32.07
N ARG A 25 5.13 -22.65 33.24
CA ARG A 25 4.82 -23.51 34.40
C ARG A 25 3.76 -24.57 34.06
N VAL A 26 2.75 -24.19 33.28
CA VAL A 26 1.62 -25.05 32.91
C VAL A 26 1.87 -25.96 31.70
N GLN A 27 3.08 -25.94 31.12
CA GLN A 27 3.43 -26.84 30.01
C GLN A 27 3.10 -28.30 30.32
N THR A 28 2.47 -28.99 29.38
CA THR A 28 2.04 -30.38 29.52
C THR A 28 3.23 -31.35 29.50
N PHE A 29 4.26 -31.02 28.73
CA PHE A 29 5.57 -31.67 28.83
C PHE A 29 6.27 -31.24 30.14
N LYS A 30 6.75 -32.21 30.94
CA LYS A 30 7.21 -31.94 32.32
C LYS A 30 8.73 -31.92 32.51
N ASP A 31 9.48 -32.51 31.59
CA ASP A 31 10.93 -32.71 31.73
C ASP A 31 11.74 -31.52 31.19
N TRP A 32 11.67 -30.40 31.91
CA TRP A 32 12.30 -29.14 31.54
C TRP A 32 12.92 -28.43 32.75
N GLU A 33 13.88 -27.54 32.47
CA GLU A 33 14.34 -26.50 33.39
C GLU A 33 14.15 -25.11 32.75
N CYS A 34 13.93 -24.08 33.57
CA CYS A 34 13.81 -22.70 33.12
C CYS A 34 14.87 -21.83 33.81
N LEU A 35 15.79 -21.27 33.03
CA LEU A 35 16.86 -20.38 33.47
C LEU A 35 16.39 -18.93 33.24
N MET A 36 15.96 -18.28 34.33
CA MET A 36 15.49 -16.90 34.32
C MET A 36 16.65 -15.98 34.67
N PHE A 37 17.05 -15.11 33.75
CA PHE A 37 18.17 -14.19 33.94
C PHE A 37 17.68 -12.77 34.14
N SER A 38 17.79 -12.24 35.36
CA SER A 38 17.64 -10.80 35.60
C SER A 38 18.87 -10.08 35.04
N ASP A 39 18.70 -9.29 33.98
CA ASP A 39 19.75 -8.52 33.31
C ASP A 39 19.89 -7.12 33.90
N GLY A 40 19.95 -7.02 35.23
CA GLY A 40 19.99 -5.74 35.93
C GLY A 40 18.66 -5.00 35.90
N SER A 41 17.53 -5.73 35.97
CA SER A 41 16.19 -5.16 36.12
C SER A 41 16.11 -4.25 37.34
N LYS A 42 15.38 -3.14 37.20
CA LYS A 42 15.15 -2.14 38.26
C LYS A 42 13.69 -2.07 38.71
N ASP A 43 12.82 -2.85 38.08
CA ASP A 43 11.42 -3.01 38.41
C ASP A 43 11.19 -4.26 39.28
N GLY A 44 9.93 -4.64 39.48
CA GLY A 44 9.51 -5.82 40.25
C GLY A 44 9.79 -7.18 39.59
N SER A 45 10.44 -7.21 38.42
CA SER A 45 10.69 -8.46 37.68
C SER A 45 11.45 -9.50 38.52
N LEU A 46 12.47 -9.07 39.28
CA LEU A 46 13.27 -9.99 40.10
C LEU A 46 12.46 -10.66 41.22
N ASP A 47 11.48 -9.95 41.79
CA ASP A 47 10.63 -10.49 42.84
C ASP A 47 9.60 -11.47 42.28
N ILE A 48 9.09 -11.21 41.08
CA ILE A 48 8.27 -12.17 40.31
C ILE A 48 9.06 -13.46 40.07
N MET A 49 10.30 -13.36 39.58
CA MET A 49 11.18 -14.52 39.35
C MET A 49 11.39 -15.36 40.63
N LYS A 50 11.69 -14.71 41.76
CA LYS A 50 11.87 -15.39 43.06
C LYS A 50 10.59 -16.10 43.51
N SER A 51 9.43 -15.48 43.31
CA SER A 51 8.12 -16.07 43.64
C SER A 51 7.85 -17.36 42.86
N PHE A 52 8.20 -17.41 41.57
CA PHE A 52 8.06 -18.62 40.76
C PHE A 52 9.06 -19.71 41.18
N ALA A 53 10.32 -19.37 41.41
CA ALA A 53 11.34 -20.33 41.85
C ALA A 53 11.05 -20.91 43.24
N ALA A 54 10.38 -20.17 44.13
CA ALA A 54 9.93 -20.68 45.43
C ALA A 54 8.76 -21.68 45.33
N LYS A 55 7.99 -21.66 44.22
CA LYS A 55 6.81 -22.52 44.01
C LYS A 55 7.12 -23.76 43.16
N ASP A 56 8.14 -23.69 42.31
CA ASP A 56 8.49 -24.75 41.37
C ASP A 56 10.00 -24.76 41.13
N ASP A 57 10.66 -25.79 41.65
CA ASP A 57 12.13 -25.93 41.61
C ASP A 57 12.71 -26.03 40.21
N ARG A 58 11.89 -26.21 39.16
CA ARG A 58 12.36 -26.19 37.77
C ARG A 58 12.76 -24.79 37.30
N PHE A 59 12.26 -23.74 37.95
CA PHE A 59 12.67 -22.36 37.71
C PHE A 59 13.93 -22.01 38.50
N LYS A 60 14.95 -21.49 37.81
CA LYS A 60 16.23 -21.08 38.38
C LYS A 60 16.42 -19.58 38.15
N VAL A 61 16.61 -18.83 39.24
CA VAL A 61 16.89 -17.40 39.20
C VAL A 61 18.39 -17.18 39.08
N ILE A 62 18.81 -16.43 38.07
CA ILE A 62 20.16 -15.93 37.92
C ILE A 62 20.08 -14.40 37.92
N ASP A 63 20.60 -13.78 38.97
CA ASP A 63 20.69 -12.32 39.06
C ASP A 63 22.08 -11.86 38.66
N LYS A 64 22.15 -10.94 37.69
CA LYS A 64 23.41 -10.42 37.17
C LYS A 64 23.31 -8.94 36.81
N LYS A 65 24.47 -8.32 36.58
CA LYS A 65 24.55 -6.95 36.03
C LYS A 65 24.06 -6.95 34.57
N ASN A 66 23.57 -5.79 34.12
CA ASN A 66 23.13 -5.59 32.75
C ASN A 66 24.30 -5.75 31.76
N GLU A 67 24.16 -6.70 30.83
CA GLU A 67 25.16 -7.01 29.79
C GLU A 67 24.52 -7.13 28.39
N GLY A 68 23.19 -6.96 28.29
CA GLY A 68 22.46 -7.05 27.04
C GLY A 68 21.89 -8.44 26.75
N TYR A 69 20.96 -8.48 25.81
CA TYR A 69 20.19 -9.69 25.46
C TYR A 69 21.11 -10.83 24.99
N GLY A 70 22.01 -10.55 24.04
CA GLY A 70 22.88 -11.56 23.46
C GLY A 70 23.83 -12.21 24.47
N ALA A 71 24.46 -11.39 25.32
CA ALA A 71 25.32 -11.90 26.39
C ALA A 71 24.54 -12.75 27.40
N THR A 72 23.31 -12.34 27.71
CA THR A 72 22.40 -13.09 28.58
C THR A 72 22.03 -14.45 28.01
N CYS A 73 21.62 -14.50 26.74
CA CYS A 73 21.30 -15.74 26.05
C CYS A 73 22.52 -16.68 25.99
N ASN A 74 23.72 -16.15 25.71
CA ASN A 74 24.95 -16.95 25.69
C ASN A 74 25.26 -17.62 27.03
N ARG A 75 25.09 -16.90 28.16
CA ARG A 75 25.21 -17.51 29.49
C ARG A 75 24.19 -18.62 29.70
N GLY A 76 22.96 -18.42 29.22
CA GLY A 76 21.93 -19.46 29.20
C GLY A 76 22.38 -20.70 28.41
N LEU A 77 22.94 -20.51 27.21
CA LEU A 77 23.42 -21.61 26.36
C LEU A 77 24.54 -22.43 27.02
N GLU A 78 25.43 -21.77 27.76
CA GLU A 78 26.52 -22.41 28.52
C GLU A 78 26.00 -23.19 29.73
N MET A 79 25.05 -22.61 30.47
CA MET A 79 24.51 -23.19 31.70
C MET A 79 23.45 -24.28 31.47
N ALA A 80 22.77 -24.26 30.32
CA ALA A 80 21.71 -25.20 29.98
C ALA A 80 22.17 -26.66 30.09
N LYS A 81 21.35 -27.53 30.68
CA LYS A 81 21.62 -28.98 30.82
C LYS A 81 20.75 -29.83 29.90
N GLY A 82 19.80 -29.21 29.22
CA GLY A 82 18.88 -29.83 28.28
C GLY A 82 19.57 -30.31 27.02
N GLU A 83 19.02 -31.37 26.43
CA GLU A 83 19.37 -31.79 25.08
C GLU A 83 18.87 -30.79 24.04
N TRP A 84 17.75 -30.14 24.32
CA TRP A 84 17.15 -29.08 23.51
C TRP A 84 17.19 -27.74 24.25
N ILE A 85 17.32 -26.66 23.49
CA ILE A 85 17.32 -25.28 23.97
C ILE A 85 16.09 -24.58 23.41
N SER A 86 15.36 -23.87 24.27
CA SER A 86 14.32 -22.91 23.91
C SER A 86 14.72 -21.53 24.42
N ILE A 87 14.44 -20.49 23.66
CA ILE A 87 14.62 -19.09 24.07
C ILE A 87 13.23 -18.47 24.06
N ILE A 88 12.81 -17.85 25.15
CA ILE A 88 11.48 -17.26 25.29
C ILE A 88 11.65 -15.80 25.69
N GLU A 89 11.00 -14.89 24.97
CA GLU A 89 10.95 -13.48 25.34
C GLU A 89 10.07 -13.29 26.59
N PRO A 90 10.48 -12.42 27.52
CA PRO A 90 9.82 -12.30 28.82
C PRO A 90 8.47 -11.55 28.76
N ASP A 91 8.17 -10.87 27.66
CA ASP A 91 6.89 -10.23 27.39
C ASP A 91 5.90 -11.11 26.60
N ASP A 92 6.37 -12.23 26.06
CA ASP A 92 5.57 -13.19 25.30
C ASP A 92 5.02 -14.33 26.16
N PHE A 93 4.23 -15.22 25.56
CA PHE A 93 3.76 -16.45 26.22
C PHE A 93 3.57 -17.59 25.22
N ILE A 94 3.46 -18.83 25.73
CA ILE A 94 3.43 -20.04 24.90
C ILE A 94 2.21 -20.93 25.19
N ASP A 95 1.75 -21.65 24.16
CA ASP A 95 0.69 -22.65 24.26
C ASP A 95 1.10 -23.78 25.21
N PRO A 96 0.22 -24.27 26.11
CA PRO A 96 0.55 -25.33 27.07
C PRO A 96 1.10 -26.62 26.46
N ASN A 97 0.90 -26.86 25.17
CA ASN A 97 1.34 -28.07 24.47
C ASN A 97 2.55 -27.85 23.56
N MET A 98 3.13 -26.64 23.51
CA MET A 98 4.23 -26.30 22.60
C MET A 98 5.33 -27.36 22.63
N TYR A 99 5.93 -27.62 23.79
CA TYR A 99 7.07 -28.54 23.89
C TYR A 99 6.69 -30.00 23.63
N ALA A 100 5.49 -30.42 24.06
CA ALA A 100 4.99 -31.78 23.79
C ALA A 100 4.83 -32.02 22.28
N ARG A 101 4.35 -31.01 21.54
CA ARG A 101 4.15 -31.08 20.09
C ARG A 101 5.46 -30.99 19.31
N LEU A 102 6.33 -30.04 19.66
CA LEU A 102 7.63 -29.86 19.01
C LEU A 102 8.50 -31.11 19.18
N LEU A 103 8.72 -31.57 20.42
CA LEU A 103 9.54 -32.76 20.68
C LEU A 103 8.90 -34.04 20.14
N GLY A 104 7.56 -34.15 20.18
CA GLY A 104 6.84 -35.27 19.58
C GLY A 104 7.05 -35.37 18.06
N SER A 105 7.23 -34.23 17.37
CA SER A 105 7.51 -34.19 15.93
C SER A 105 8.92 -34.66 15.56
N ALA A 106 9.86 -34.62 16.52
CA ALA A 106 11.23 -35.09 16.34
C ALA A 106 11.32 -36.62 16.35
N SER A 107 10.50 -37.29 17.17
CA SER A 107 10.51 -38.75 17.32
C SER A 107 10.05 -39.52 16.09
N SER A 108 9.37 -38.85 15.14
CA SER A 108 8.90 -39.42 13.88
C SER A 108 9.84 -39.17 12.69
N THR A 109 11.01 -38.58 12.94
CA THR A 109 12.03 -38.31 11.93
C THR A 109 12.83 -39.59 11.61
N GLN A 110 13.31 -39.73 10.37
CA GLN A 110 14.21 -40.82 9.99
C GLN A 110 15.69 -40.51 10.27
N GLY A 111 16.00 -39.32 10.79
CA GLY A 111 17.37 -38.84 10.96
C GLY A 111 17.50 -37.77 12.03
N LYS A 112 18.74 -37.33 12.27
CA LYS A 112 19.09 -36.31 13.24
C LYS A 112 18.51 -34.95 12.81
N VAL A 113 17.73 -34.31 13.70
CA VAL A 113 17.19 -32.96 13.50
C VAL A 113 17.93 -31.97 14.38
N ASP A 114 18.32 -30.84 13.80
CA ASP A 114 19.06 -29.79 14.50
C ASP A 114 18.13 -28.72 15.05
N ILE A 115 17.07 -28.39 14.31
CA ILE A 115 16.11 -27.34 14.64
C ILE A 115 14.70 -27.88 14.45
N ILE A 116 13.83 -27.65 15.43
CA ILE A 116 12.38 -27.82 15.27
C ILE A 116 11.75 -26.44 15.39
N LYS A 117 11.18 -25.94 14.29
CA LYS A 117 10.59 -24.60 14.21
C LYS A 117 9.09 -24.72 13.98
N SER A 118 8.32 -23.83 14.61
CA SER A 118 6.90 -23.69 14.36
C SER A 118 6.52 -22.28 13.93
N SER A 119 5.25 -22.13 13.57
CA SER A 119 4.65 -20.81 13.42
C SER A 119 4.34 -20.20 14.79
N TYR A 120 3.81 -18.98 14.77
CA TYR A 120 3.45 -18.20 15.92
C TYR A 120 2.20 -17.37 15.64
N TRP A 121 1.64 -16.77 16.68
CA TRP A 121 0.60 -15.76 16.59
C TRP A 121 1.20 -14.39 16.87
N LEU A 122 0.74 -13.39 16.13
CA LEU A 122 0.86 -11.99 16.55
C LEU A 122 -0.26 -11.73 17.56
N PHE A 123 0.08 -11.41 18.80
CA PHE A 123 -0.84 -11.17 19.90
C PHE A 123 -0.94 -9.68 20.18
N TYR A 124 -2.15 -9.14 20.19
CA TYR A 124 -2.42 -7.75 20.56
C TYR A 124 -3.27 -7.75 21.81
N ASP A 125 -2.78 -7.09 22.87
CA ASP A 125 -3.56 -6.84 24.08
C ASP A 125 -4.81 -6.02 23.76
N GLY A 126 -5.96 -6.42 24.32
CA GLY A 126 -7.15 -5.58 24.30
C GLY A 126 -6.97 -4.33 25.16
N HIS A 127 -7.45 -3.18 24.67
CA HIS A 127 -7.49 -1.91 25.41
C HIS A 127 -8.85 -1.23 25.23
N ASP A 128 -9.26 -0.31 26.11
CA ASP A 128 -10.47 0.53 25.98
C ASP A 128 -11.78 -0.21 25.63
N GLY A 129 -11.96 -1.42 26.17
CA GLY A 129 -13.15 -2.24 25.94
C GLY A 129 -13.06 -3.20 24.75
N TYR A 130 -11.95 -3.18 24.00
CA TYR A 130 -11.64 -4.17 22.98
C TYR A 130 -11.04 -5.45 23.57
N LYS A 131 -11.25 -6.59 22.90
CA LYS A 131 -10.70 -7.90 23.29
C LYS A 131 -9.34 -8.12 22.67
N ASP A 132 -8.57 -9.02 23.28
CA ASP A 132 -7.32 -9.53 22.70
C ASP A 132 -7.54 -10.04 21.27
N ALA A 133 -6.57 -9.77 20.40
CA ALA A 133 -6.60 -10.19 19.00
C ALA A 133 -5.39 -11.06 18.65
N LEU A 134 -5.64 -12.00 17.73
CA LEU A 134 -4.62 -12.90 17.19
C LEU A 134 -4.56 -12.74 15.67
N LEU A 135 -3.38 -12.41 15.14
CA LEU A 135 -3.14 -12.38 13.70
C LEU A 135 -2.12 -13.45 13.29
N THR A 136 -2.29 -13.94 12.07
CA THR A 136 -1.41 -14.95 11.48
C THR A 136 -0.24 -14.25 10.78
N PRO A 137 1.02 -14.55 11.13
CA PRO A 137 2.17 -13.95 10.45
C PRO A 137 2.31 -14.50 9.02
N ASN A 138 2.94 -13.73 8.13
CA ASN A 138 3.19 -14.11 6.73
C ASN A 138 3.92 -15.46 6.61
N LEU A 139 4.90 -15.72 7.48
CA LEU A 139 5.60 -17.01 7.56
C LEU A 139 4.60 -18.18 7.59
N SER A 140 3.52 -18.07 8.37
CA SER A 140 2.54 -19.15 8.50
C SER A 140 1.78 -19.46 7.22
N ASN A 141 1.60 -18.46 6.36
CA ASN A 141 0.86 -18.59 5.10
C ASN A 141 1.74 -19.16 3.99
N MET A 142 3.03 -18.82 4.01
CA MET A 142 4.00 -19.25 3.00
C MET A 142 4.60 -20.63 3.30
N MET A 143 4.65 -21.02 4.58
CA MET A 143 5.18 -22.32 4.99
C MET A 143 4.17 -23.47 4.74
N PRO A 144 4.66 -24.71 4.51
CA PRO A 144 3.79 -25.87 4.32
C PRO A 144 2.84 -26.11 5.50
N GLN A 145 1.57 -26.42 5.20
CA GLN A 145 0.53 -26.75 6.19
C GLN A 145 0.61 -28.19 6.74
N ARG A 146 1.73 -28.85 6.49
CA ARG A 146 2.06 -30.18 7.00
C ARG A 146 3.47 -30.16 7.54
N ARG A 147 3.75 -31.08 8.46
CA ARG A 147 5.10 -31.32 8.94
C ARG A 147 6.03 -31.56 7.74
N THR A 148 7.09 -30.79 7.65
CA THR A 148 8.04 -30.84 6.53
C THR A 148 9.46 -30.76 7.08
N GLU A 149 10.36 -31.55 6.54
CA GLU A 149 11.79 -31.51 6.85
C GLU A 149 12.53 -30.99 5.63
N PHE A 150 13.48 -30.08 5.84
CA PHE A 150 14.29 -29.48 4.78
C PHE A 150 15.62 -28.95 5.33
N THR A 151 16.57 -28.73 4.44
CA THR A 151 17.70 -27.80 4.62
C THR A 151 17.34 -26.44 4.06
N LEU A 152 17.99 -25.37 4.52
CA LEU A 152 17.70 -24.04 4.02
C LEU A 152 17.97 -23.90 2.51
N ASN A 153 18.98 -24.61 1.98
CA ASN A 153 19.29 -24.63 0.55
C ASN A 153 18.20 -25.33 -0.29
N GLU A 154 17.42 -26.25 0.28
CA GLU A 154 16.27 -26.89 -0.39
C GLU A 154 15.00 -26.04 -0.30
N PHE A 155 14.86 -25.23 0.75
CA PHE A 155 13.68 -24.40 0.99
C PHE A 155 14.04 -23.15 1.81
N ALA A 156 14.36 -22.07 1.09
CA ALA A 156 14.82 -20.81 1.67
C ALA A 156 13.69 -19.95 2.28
N GLU A 157 12.42 -20.35 2.11
CA GLU A 157 11.26 -19.55 2.52
C GLU A 157 11.36 -18.97 3.94
N PRO A 158 11.75 -19.71 4.99
CA PRO A 158 11.85 -19.13 6.34
C PRO A 158 12.78 -17.92 6.44
N PHE A 159 13.77 -17.81 5.55
CA PHE A 159 14.78 -16.76 5.57
C PHE A 159 14.25 -15.41 5.07
N TYR A 160 13.15 -15.41 4.30
CA TYR A 160 12.41 -14.21 3.89
C TYR A 160 11.61 -13.56 5.04
N HIS A 161 11.34 -14.29 6.13
CA HIS A 161 10.40 -13.84 7.18
C HIS A 161 11.12 -13.49 8.48
N HIS A 162 10.38 -12.90 9.42
CA HIS A 162 10.88 -12.55 10.75
C HIS A 162 11.71 -13.69 11.41
N PRO A 163 12.91 -13.40 11.99
CA PRO A 163 13.82 -14.42 12.54
C PRO A 163 13.13 -15.40 13.48
N SER A 164 12.26 -14.85 14.35
CA SER A 164 11.36 -15.60 15.25
C SER A 164 12.08 -16.76 15.95
N ILE A 165 13.29 -16.51 16.45
CA ILE A 165 14.18 -17.54 17.00
C ILE A 165 13.57 -18.27 18.21
N TRP A 166 12.63 -17.61 18.88
CA TRP A 166 11.87 -18.09 20.02
C TRP A 166 10.74 -19.06 19.65
N SER A 167 10.37 -19.14 18.36
CA SER A 167 9.38 -20.12 17.86
C SER A 167 9.99 -21.51 17.60
N ALA A 168 11.27 -21.67 17.91
CA ALA A 168 12.05 -22.85 17.61
C ALA A 168 12.72 -23.42 18.87
N ILE A 169 13.04 -24.72 18.79
CA ILE A 169 13.94 -25.38 19.73
C ILE A 169 15.14 -25.92 18.98
N TYR A 170 16.31 -25.80 19.59
CA TYR A 170 17.60 -26.09 18.98
C TYR A 170 18.27 -27.23 19.74
N ARG A 171 18.82 -28.21 19.02
CA ARG A 171 19.60 -29.26 19.65
C ARG A 171 20.87 -28.65 20.25
N LYS A 172 21.14 -28.88 21.54
CA LYS A 172 22.26 -28.24 22.25
C LYS A 172 23.60 -28.56 21.60
N ALA A 173 23.82 -29.81 21.18
CA ALA A 173 25.06 -30.21 20.52
C ALA A 173 25.24 -29.50 19.16
N PHE A 174 24.17 -29.26 18.41
CA PHE A 174 24.20 -28.48 17.16
C PHE A 174 24.76 -27.07 17.38
N LEU A 175 24.29 -26.38 18.43
CA LEU A 175 24.81 -25.05 18.80
C LEU A 175 26.27 -25.08 19.30
N ASN A 176 26.82 -26.25 19.59
CA ASN A 176 28.16 -26.44 20.18
C ASN A 176 29.13 -27.15 19.21
N GLY A 177 28.95 -26.96 17.90
CA GLY A 177 29.88 -27.45 16.88
C GLY A 177 29.50 -28.79 16.24
N ASP A 178 28.42 -29.45 16.68
CA ASP A 178 27.91 -30.63 15.98
C ASP A 178 26.96 -30.20 14.83
N ASN A 179 27.52 -29.42 13.92
CA ASN A 179 26.92 -28.91 12.67
C ASN A 179 27.94 -29.01 11.53
N LYS A 180 27.49 -28.82 10.28
CA LYS A 180 28.33 -29.03 9.08
C LYS A 180 29.62 -28.20 9.02
N ALA A 181 29.70 -27.08 9.74
CA ALA A 181 30.88 -26.21 9.77
C ALA A 181 31.77 -26.41 11.02
N GLY A 182 31.38 -27.28 11.96
CA GLY A 182 32.12 -27.44 13.22
C GLY A 182 32.07 -26.20 14.13
N MET A 183 31.17 -25.25 13.86
CA MET A 183 31.18 -23.92 14.49
C MET A 183 30.36 -23.88 15.77
N THR A 184 30.86 -23.17 16.78
CA THR A 184 30.03 -22.84 17.96
C THR A 184 29.15 -21.65 17.63
N ILE A 185 27.84 -21.79 17.76
CA ILE A 185 26.84 -20.77 17.42
C ILE A 185 26.49 -19.98 18.69
N ARG A 186 26.68 -18.66 18.66
CA ARG A 186 26.42 -17.75 19.80
C ARG A 186 25.89 -16.42 19.30
N PHE A 187 25.15 -15.74 20.18
CA PHE A 187 24.74 -14.35 19.96
C PHE A 187 25.96 -13.43 19.99
N LYS A 188 25.92 -12.34 19.21
CA LYS A 188 26.87 -11.24 19.36
C LYS A 188 26.59 -10.51 20.69
N PRO A 189 27.59 -10.34 21.58
CA PRO A 189 27.41 -9.69 22.88
C PRO A 189 27.38 -8.17 22.72
N ILE A 190 26.28 -7.67 22.19
CA ILE A 190 26.05 -6.24 21.93
C ILE A 190 25.28 -5.66 23.10
N PRO A 191 25.66 -4.47 23.62
CA PRO A 191 24.89 -3.79 24.66
C PRO A 191 23.41 -3.60 24.25
N GLY A 192 22.50 -3.83 25.18
CA GLY A 192 21.05 -3.69 24.94
C GLY A 192 20.46 -4.81 24.08
N ALA A 193 19.37 -4.50 23.38
CA ALA A 193 18.60 -5.44 22.56
C ALA A 193 18.96 -5.35 21.07
N GLY A 194 20.25 -5.16 20.75
CA GLY A 194 20.79 -4.76 19.45
C GLY A 194 20.61 -5.74 18.28
N TRP A 195 19.42 -6.35 18.12
CA TRP A 195 19.01 -7.23 17.02
C TRP A 195 19.97 -8.40 16.77
N THR A 196 20.59 -8.89 17.86
CA THR A 196 21.58 -9.98 17.84
C THR A 196 20.95 -11.33 17.48
N ASP A 197 19.63 -11.41 17.48
CA ASP A 197 18.84 -12.55 16.98
C ASP A 197 18.99 -12.74 15.47
N ASN A 198 19.23 -11.68 14.68
CA ASN A 198 19.44 -11.78 13.24
C ASN A 198 20.70 -12.59 12.86
N PRO A 199 21.91 -12.25 13.36
CA PRO A 199 23.09 -13.08 13.15
C PRO A 199 22.94 -14.51 13.68
N PHE A 200 22.29 -14.68 14.85
CA PHE A 200 22.02 -16.01 15.41
C PHE A 200 21.08 -16.82 14.51
N PHE A 201 20.04 -16.19 13.97
CA PHE A 201 19.13 -16.78 13.00
C PHE A 201 19.85 -17.19 11.71
N ALA A 202 20.68 -16.30 11.15
CA ALA A 202 21.49 -16.62 9.97
C ALA A 202 22.35 -17.86 10.20
N GLN A 203 23.11 -17.88 11.30
CA GLN A 203 23.98 -19.00 11.65
C GLN A 203 23.21 -20.29 11.87
N THR A 204 22.12 -20.26 12.65
CA THR A 204 21.35 -21.47 12.94
C THR A 204 20.67 -22.04 11.70
N MET A 205 20.02 -21.22 10.88
CA MET A 205 19.29 -21.70 9.70
C MET A 205 20.23 -22.23 8.62
N VAL A 206 21.35 -21.54 8.38
CA VAL A 206 22.33 -21.94 7.34
C VAL A 206 23.12 -23.17 7.74
N LEU A 207 23.50 -23.30 9.02
CA LEU A 207 24.33 -24.41 9.50
C LEU A 207 23.56 -25.70 9.79
N ALA A 208 22.24 -25.64 9.89
CA ALA A 208 21.41 -26.82 10.17
C ALA A 208 21.43 -27.81 8.98
N ASP A 209 21.74 -29.08 9.27
CA ASP A 209 21.63 -30.16 8.29
C ASP A 209 20.20 -30.64 8.12
N ARG A 210 19.34 -30.34 9.11
CA ARG A 210 17.93 -30.66 9.05
C ARG A 210 17.09 -29.78 9.96
N ILE A 211 16.14 -29.08 9.35
CA ILE A 211 15.10 -28.28 10.02
C ILE A 211 13.78 -29.02 9.88
N SER A 212 13.11 -29.27 11.02
CA SER A 212 11.76 -29.83 11.05
C SER A 212 10.76 -28.69 11.30
N TRP A 213 9.96 -28.36 10.29
CA TRP A 213 8.86 -27.42 10.40
C TRP A 213 7.58 -28.09 10.88
N LEU A 214 6.92 -27.47 11.85
CA LEU A 214 5.60 -27.84 12.34
C LEU A 214 4.64 -26.64 12.21
N PRO A 215 3.57 -26.70 11.39
CA PRO A 215 2.72 -25.54 11.08
C PRO A 215 1.88 -25.01 12.25
N GLY A 216 1.88 -25.72 13.39
CA GLY A 216 1.14 -25.27 14.57
C GLY A 216 1.65 -23.92 15.07
N LYS A 217 0.73 -23.11 15.60
CA LYS A 217 1.02 -21.80 16.17
C LYS A 217 1.02 -21.93 17.68
N TYR A 218 2.21 -22.07 18.26
CA TYR A 218 2.38 -22.42 19.67
C TYR A 218 2.96 -21.29 20.52
N TYR A 219 3.34 -20.20 19.90
CA TYR A 219 3.97 -19.06 20.55
C TYR A 219 3.16 -17.82 20.24
N TYR A 220 2.95 -16.96 21.24
CA TYR A 220 2.19 -15.73 21.14
C TYR A 220 3.15 -14.54 21.28
N TYR A 221 3.47 -13.95 20.14
CA TYR A 221 4.38 -12.81 20.02
C TYR A 221 3.60 -11.51 20.20
N ARG A 222 3.82 -10.85 21.33
CA ARG A 222 3.10 -9.64 21.73
C ARG A 222 3.53 -8.45 20.89
N GLN A 223 2.56 -7.67 20.42
CA GLN A 223 2.76 -6.51 19.56
C GLN A 223 2.49 -5.17 20.25
N THR A 224 1.95 -5.23 21.47
CA THR A 224 1.42 -4.10 22.25
C THR A 224 2.36 -3.63 23.36
N ASN A 225 3.60 -4.16 23.42
CA ASN A 225 4.61 -3.69 24.37
C ASN A 225 5.27 -2.40 23.85
N PRO A 226 5.03 -1.22 24.46
CA PRO A 226 5.64 0.04 24.02
C PRO A 226 7.16 0.09 24.30
N GLY A 227 7.67 -0.80 25.14
CA GLY A 227 9.09 -0.97 25.43
C GLY A 227 9.80 -1.98 24.51
N ALA A 228 9.12 -2.53 23.52
CA ALA A 228 9.67 -3.58 22.66
C ALA A 228 10.96 -3.13 21.94
N SER A 229 11.93 -4.03 21.87
CA SER A 229 13.20 -3.81 21.16
C SER A 229 13.06 -3.79 19.64
N SER A 230 11.92 -4.24 19.12
CA SER A 230 11.57 -4.13 17.70
C SER A 230 11.30 -2.69 17.25
N LEU A 231 11.07 -1.76 18.19
CA LEU A 231 10.97 -0.34 17.89
C LEU A 231 12.37 0.19 17.56
N LEU A 232 12.58 0.54 16.30
CA LEU A 232 13.86 0.97 15.79
C LEU A 232 14.19 2.37 16.34
N LYS A 233 15.26 2.46 17.16
CA LYS A 233 15.69 3.72 17.80
C LYS A 233 16.99 4.29 17.23
N ASP A 234 17.74 3.45 16.52
CA ASP A 234 19.03 3.76 15.92
C ASP A 234 19.08 3.14 14.53
N TYR A 235 19.17 4.00 13.50
CA TYR A 235 19.17 3.57 12.11
C TYR A 235 20.45 2.83 11.71
N HIS A 236 21.55 2.86 12.49
CA HIS A 236 22.76 2.09 12.21
C HIS A 236 22.56 0.59 12.46
N MET A 237 21.71 0.25 13.44
CA MET A 237 21.56 -1.11 13.94
C MET A 237 21.17 -2.11 12.83
N PRO A 238 20.19 -1.85 11.95
CA PRO A 238 19.86 -2.75 10.85
C PRO A 238 21.05 -2.99 9.92
N PHE A 239 21.77 -1.93 9.52
CA PHE A 239 22.95 -2.05 8.66
C PHE A 239 24.07 -2.86 9.29
N ASP A 240 24.37 -2.65 10.57
CA ASP A 240 25.37 -3.44 11.30
C ASP A 240 25.00 -4.94 11.34
N ARG A 241 23.72 -5.26 11.54
CA ARG A 241 23.26 -6.65 11.54
C ARG A 241 23.31 -7.27 10.14
N LEU A 242 22.99 -6.52 9.10
CA LEU A 242 23.13 -6.97 7.72
C LEU A 242 24.59 -7.26 7.37
N ARG A 243 25.53 -6.37 7.73
CA ARG A 243 26.98 -6.60 7.55
C ARG A 243 27.45 -7.87 8.24
N GLU A 244 27.01 -8.11 9.47
CA GLU A 244 27.37 -9.32 10.22
C GLU A 244 26.79 -10.59 9.62
N MET A 245 25.54 -10.55 9.16
CA MET A 245 24.93 -11.68 8.44
C MET A 245 25.67 -11.96 7.14
N ARG A 246 25.95 -10.92 6.33
CA ARG A 246 26.67 -11.02 5.06
C ARG A 246 28.08 -11.59 5.26
N ALA A 247 28.86 -11.04 6.19
CA ALA A 247 30.19 -11.54 6.51
C ALA A 247 30.18 -13.02 6.93
N PHE A 248 29.10 -13.50 7.56
CA PHE A 248 28.93 -14.92 7.82
C PHE A 248 28.56 -15.69 6.54
N LEU A 249 27.55 -15.24 5.78
CA LEU A 249 27.07 -15.89 4.56
C LEU A 249 28.17 -16.05 3.50
N ASP A 250 29.05 -15.06 3.35
CA ASP A 250 30.19 -15.09 2.42
C ASP A 250 31.21 -16.21 2.71
N THR A 251 31.16 -16.79 3.91
CA THR A 251 32.01 -17.92 4.32
C THR A 251 31.33 -19.28 4.15
N GLN A 252 30.06 -19.31 3.74
CA GLN A 252 29.25 -20.52 3.66
C GLN A 252 28.90 -20.85 2.20
N ASP A 253 28.66 -22.14 1.94
CA ASP A 253 28.11 -22.61 0.67
C ASP A 253 26.57 -22.51 0.71
N ILE A 254 26.03 -21.40 0.19
CA ILE A 254 24.60 -21.09 0.16
C ILE A 254 24.05 -21.18 -1.27
N SER A 255 22.78 -21.57 -1.40
CA SER A 255 22.10 -21.57 -2.70
C SER A 255 21.69 -20.16 -3.14
N GLU A 256 21.42 -19.99 -4.44
CA GLU A 256 20.88 -18.76 -5.01
C GLU A 256 19.57 -18.34 -4.30
N ASP A 257 18.68 -19.28 -3.98
CA ASP A 257 17.44 -18.98 -3.25
C ASP A 257 17.69 -18.40 -1.84
N VAL A 258 18.74 -18.85 -1.14
CA VAL A 258 19.10 -18.31 0.19
C VAL A 258 19.72 -16.92 0.04
N LEU A 259 20.53 -16.71 -0.98
CA LEU A 259 21.07 -15.39 -1.32
C LEU A 259 19.94 -14.40 -1.64
N HIS A 260 18.97 -14.82 -2.44
CA HIS A 260 17.79 -14.02 -2.77
C HIS A 260 16.95 -13.71 -1.53
N ALA A 261 16.77 -14.68 -0.64
CA ALA A 261 16.07 -14.43 0.63
C ALA A 261 16.80 -13.41 1.50
N PHE A 262 18.13 -13.41 1.47
CA PHE A 262 18.94 -12.42 2.17
C PHE A 262 18.82 -11.03 1.54
N TYR A 263 18.87 -10.90 0.21
CA TYR A 263 18.68 -9.62 -0.47
C TYR A 263 17.30 -9.02 -0.19
N SER A 264 16.24 -9.85 -0.18
CA SER A 264 14.90 -9.39 0.22
C SER A 264 14.89 -8.76 1.61
N ARG A 265 15.62 -9.36 2.57
CA ARG A 265 15.75 -8.80 3.92
C ARG A 265 16.53 -7.49 3.94
N GLU A 266 17.58 -7.38 3.14
CA GLU A 266 18.34 -6.12 3.01
C GLU A 266 17.42 -4.99 2.52
N PHE A 267 16.57 -5.25 1.52
CA PHE A 267 15.53 -4.31 1.08
C PHE A 267 14.52 -3.98 2.19
N ASP A 268 13.99 -4.99 2.90
CA ASP A 268 13.03 -4.79 3.99
C ASP A 268 13.61 -3.91 5.11
N TYR A 269 14.90 -4.08 5.43
CA TYR A 269 15.56 -3.33 6.49
C TYR A 269 15.88 -1.90 6.07
N ILE A 270 16.35 -1.70 4.83
CA ILE A 270 16.48 -0.34 4.26
C ILE A 270 15.14 0.39 4.31
N THR A 271 14.05 -0.29 3.97
CA THR A 271 12.74 0.37 3.94
C THR A 271 12.14 0.59 5.33
N SER A 272 12.46 -0.27 6.29
CA SER A 272 12.12 -0.02 7.72
C SER A 272 12.85 1.22 8.24
N VAL A 273 14.13 1.40 7.91
CA VAL A 273 14.90 2.61 8.26
C VAL A 273 14.28 3.85 7.62
N ILE A 274 14.00 3.80 6.31
CA ILE A 274 13.35 4.89 5.59
C ILE A 274 11.98 5.24 6.19
N GLY A 275 11.17 4.23 6.52
CA GLY A 275 9.83 4.44 7.05
C GLY A 275 9.82 5.06 8.45
N GLU A 276 10.74 4.66 9.32
CA GLU A 276 10.79 5.12 10.73
C GLU A 276 11.48 6.48 10.90
N PHE A 277 12.57 6.74 10.16
CA PHE A 277 13.36 7.98 10.32
C PHE A 277 13.06 9.03 9.25
N GLY A 278 12.26 8.68 8.25
CA GLY A 278 12.15 9.47 7.03
C GLY A 278 13.36 9.26 6.12
N PHE A 279 13.16 9.57 4.84
CA PHE A 279 14.22 9.60 3.87
C PHE A 279 14.48 11.04 3.48
N ASP A 280 15.50 11.65 4.07
CA ASP A 280 16.06 12.87 3.49
C ASP A 280 17.09 12.46 2.45
N ASP A 281 16.75 12.65 1.17
CA ASP A 281 17.67 12.46 0.04
C ASP A 281 18.97 13.30 0.15
N LYS A 282 19.03 14.21 1.13
CA LYS A 282 20.20 15.05 1.46
C LYS A 282 21.02 14.49 2.63
N ASP A 283 20.57 13.47 3.35
CA ASP A 283 21.35 12.84 4.44
C ASP A 283 22.44 11.93 3.84
N GLU A 284 23.67 12.46 3.77
CA GLU A 284 24.82 11.76 3.21
C GLU A 284 25.20 10.49 3.97
N GLU A 285 24.92 10.42 5.28
CA GLU A 285 25.28 9.27 6.13
C GLU A 285 24.35 8.09 5.85
N ILE A 286 23.03 8.32 5.91
CA ILE A 286 22.04 7.27 5.60
C ILE A 286 22.19 6.78 4.17
N ARG A 287 22.44 7.69 3.21
CA ARG A 287 22.74 7.31 1.82
C ARG A 287 24.02 6.49 1.72
N GLY A 288 25.07 6.86 2.44
CA GLY A 288 26.31 6.09 2.48
C GLY A 288 26.09 4.65 2.93
N LEU A 289 25.26 4.45 3.95
CA LEU A 289 24.92 3.12 4.47
C LEU A 289 24.10 2.29 3.48
N ILE A 290 23.11 2.89 2.83
CA ILE A 290 22.31 2.24 1.77
C ILE A 290 23.19 1.88 0.57
N ARG A 291 24.12 2.78 0.18
CA ARG A 291 25.10 2.54 -0.89
C ARG A 291 25.92 1.31 -0.63
N GLU A 292 26.46 1.19 0.57
CA GLU A 292 27.28 0.06 0.97
C GLU A 292 26.53 -1.27 0.80
N VAL A 293 25.25 -1.31 1.21
CA VAL A 293 24.43 -2.51 1.04
C VAL A 293 24.21 -2.83 -0.43
N PHE A 294 23.79 -1.87 -1.25
CA PHE A 294 23.52 -2.10 -2.67
C PHE A 294 24.78 -2.44 -3.48
N ASP A 295 25.92 -1.80 -3.19
CA ASP A 295 27.21 -2.11 -3.82
C ASP A 295 27.69 -3.53 -3.49
N SER A 296 27.23 -4.10 -2.37
CA SER A 296 27.55 -5.48 -1.98
C SER A 296 26.66 -6.54 -2.64
N MET A 297 25.59 -6.15 -3.34
CA MET A 297 24.68 -7.09 -4.02
C MET A 297 25.19 -7.44 -5.42
N ASP A 298 25.05 -8.71 -5.81
CA ASP A 298 25.21 -9.11 -7.21
C ASP A 298 24.01 -8.63 -8.02
N ARG A 299 24.29 -7.67 -8.92
CA ARG A 299 23.31 -7.06 -9.81
C ARG A 299 22.48 -8.07 -10.60
N LYS A 300 23.12 -9.12 -11.14
CA LYS A 300 22.42 -10.12 -11.97
C LYS A 300 21.37 -10.83 -11.12
N GLU A 301 21.72 -11.15 -9.88
CA GLU A 301 20.82 -11.82 -8.95
C GLU A 301 19.69 -10.89 -8.50
N VAL A 302 19.94 -9.60 -8.24
CA VAL A 302 18.87 -8.61 -7.97
C VAL A 302 17.87 -8.53 -9.13
N LEU A 303 18.35 -8.50 -10.38
CA LEU A 303 17.49 -8.46 -11.57
C LEU A 303 16.70 -9.77 -11.80
N LEU A 304 17.19 -10.92 -11.31
CA LEU A 304 16.43 -12.17 -11.35
C LEU A 304 15.31 -12.20 -10.30
N MET A 305 15.41 -11.36 -9.27
CA MET A 305 14.42 -11.26 -8.19
C MET A 305 13.30 -10.25 -8.45
N LEU A 306 13.29 -9.54 -9.59
CA LEU A 306 12.31 -8.48 -9.89
C LEU A 306 10.86 -8.87 -9.66
N GLY A 307 10.49 -10.13 -9.95
CA GLY A 307 9.12 -10.64 -9.73
C GLY A 307 8.76 -10.94 -8.27
N ARG A 308 9.74 -10.89 -7.35
CA ARG A 308 9.57 -11.14 -5.90
C ARG A 308 9.79 -9.88 -5.06
N LEU A 309 10.50 -8.88 -5.59
CA LEU A 309 10.69 -7.58 -4.94
C LEU A 309 9.46 -6.69 -5.18
N ARG A 310 9.19 -5.79 -4.23
CA ARG A 310 8.21 -4.73 -4.46
C ARG A 310 8.71 -3.80 -5.58
N PRO A 311 7.87 -3.33 -6.52
CA PRO A 311 8.32 -2.49 -7.63
C PRO A 311 9.12 -1.26 -7.18
N GLU A 312 8.71 -0.64 -6.08
CA GLU A 312 9.37 0.55 -5.52
C GLU A 312 10.81 0.25 -5.07
N PHE A 313 11.10 -0.99 -4.67
CA PHE A 313 12.45 -1.42 -4.27
C PHE A 313 13.41 -1.47 -5.45
N VAL A 314 12.89 -1.90 -6.60
CA VAL A 314 13.66 -2.02 -7.83
C VAL A 314 13.97 -0.64 -8.34
N ASP A 315 12.97 0.24 -8.43
CA ASP A 315 13.15 1.60 -8.90
C ASP A 315 14.12 2.38 -8.01
N TYR A 316 14.08 2.11 -6.71
CA TYR A 316 15.01 2.69 -5.74
C TYR A 316 16.43 2.15 -5.91
N TYR A 317 16.60 0.83 -6.04
CA TYR A 317 17.90 0.20 -6.30
C TYR A 317 18.53 0.74 -7.60
N LEU A 318 17.76 0.78 -8.69
CA LEU A 318 18.25 1.23 -10.01
C LEU A 318 18.70 2.70 -9.99
N ASP A 319 17.95 3.57 -9.32
CA ASP A 319 18.31 5.00 -9.13
C ASP A 319 19.61 5.15 -8.35
N PHE A 320 19.71 4.40 -7.24
CA PHE A 320 20.86 4.47 -6.36
C PHE A 320 22.15 4.00 -7.03
N MET A 321 22.03 3.00 -7.91
CA MET A 321 23.11 2.45 -8.72
C MET A 321 23.39 3.26 -10.00
N GLY A 322 22.60 4.31 -10.29
CA GLY A 322 22.78 5.16 -11.46
C GLY A 322 22.51 4.44 -12.79
N GLU A 323 21.67 3.40 -12.76
CA GLU A 323 21.32 2.63 -13.96
C GLU A 323 20.38 3.44 -14.86
N SER A 324 20.63 3.38 -16.17
CA SER A 324 19.92 4.20 -17.14
C SER A 324 18.53 3.65 -17.44
N TYR A 325 17.49 4.47 -17.21
CA TYR A 325 16.19 4.32 -17.85
C TYR A 325 16.35 4.16 -19.38
N GLU A 326 15.45 3.41 -20.01
CA GLU A 326 15.45 3.28 -21.48
C GLU A 326 14.94 4.59 -22.11
N ILE A 327 15.85 5.54 -22.27
CA ILE A 327 15.54 6.86 -22.83
C ILE A 327 15.85 6.86 -24.32
N HIS A 328 14.82 6.92 -25.15
CA HIS A 328 14.99 7.10 -26.58
C HIS A 328 15.30 8.57 -26.89
N PRO A 329 16.47 8.90 -27.47
CA PRO A 329 16.85 10.28 -27.70
C PRO A 329 16.07 10.87 -28.89
N HIS A 330 15.66 12.13 -28.74
CA HIS A 330 15.08 12.94 -29.82
C HIS A 330 15.66 14.34 -29.81
N GLU A 331 15.70 14.95 -30.99
CA GLU A 331 16.07 16.35 -31.14
C GLU A 331 14.92 17.27 -30.76
N ARG A 332 15.24 18.50 -30.35
CA ARG A 332 14.24 19.50 -29.99
C ARG A 332 13.45 19.90 -31.25
N PRO A 333 12.12 19.81 -31.26
CA PRO A 333 11.32 20.26 -32.39
C PRO A 333 11.48 21.77 -32.56
N VAL A 334 11.72 22.20 -33.81
CA VAL A 334 11.87 23.61 -34.19
C VAL A 334 10.58 24.38 -33.92
N SER A 335 9.44 23.76 -34.26
CA SER A 335 8.10 24.26 -33.98
C SER A 335 7.23 23.09 -33.53
N PRO A 336 7.19 22.76 -32.23
CA PRO A 336 6.24 21.75 -31.74
C PRO A 336 4.82 22.20 -32.10
N GLU A 337 3.94 21.26 -32.40
CA GLU A 337 2.52 21.57 -32.58
C GLU A 337 1.74 21.37 -31.28
N LEU A 338 2.13 20.39 -30.47
CA LEU A 338 1.51 20.08 -29.18
C LEU A 338 2.51 20.24 -28.04
N SER A 339 2.14 21.01 -27.02
CA SER A 339 2.85 21.03 -25.73
C SER A 339 2.08 20.19 -24.73
N ILE A 340 2.75 19.18 -24.19
CA ILE A 340 2.19 18.34 -23.12
C ILE A 340 2.81 18.83 -21.81
N VAL A 341 1.97 19.36 -20.93
CA VAL A 341 2.38 19.88 -19.63
C VAL A 341 2.13 18.82 -18.57
N LEU A 342 3.15 18.53 -17.77
CA LEU A 342 3.09 17.63 -16.62
C LEU A 342 3.44 18.43 -15.37
N LEU A 343 2.48 18.57 -14.47
CA LEU A 343 2.68 19.22 -13.16
C LEU A 343 3.08 18.15 -12.14
N THR A 344 4.18 18.38 -11.42
CA THR A 344 4.80 17.36 -10.57
C THR A 344 5.08 17.87 -9.16
N LYS A 345 4.88 17.00 -8.18
CA LYS A 345 5.33 17.15 -6.80
C LYS A 345 5.49 15.75 -6.21
N ASP A 346 6.70 15.40 -5.79
CA ASP A 346 7.05 14.11 -5.19
C ASP A 346 6.50 12.90 -5.98
N ALA A 347 6.67 12.97 -7.30
CA ALA A 347 6.07 12.06 -8.28
C ALA A 347 6.99 10.90 -8.70
N ARG A 348 8.10 10.68 -8.00
CA ARG A 348 9.19 9.80 -8.43
C ARG A 348 8.73 8.37 -8.71
N SER A 349 7.80 7.85 -7.92
CA SER A 349 7.35 6.46 -7.98
C SER A 349 6.66 6.08 -9.29
N TRP A 350 6.07 7.05 -10.01
CA TRP A 350 5.33 6.78 -11.26
C TRP A 350 5.84 7.57 -12.47
N ILE A 351 6.56 8.68 -12.27
CA ILE A 351 6.92 9.57 -13.39
C ILE A 351 7.88 8.92 -14.39
N VAL A 352 8.69 7.95 -13.97
CA VAL A 352 9.61 7.19 -14.82
C VAL A 352 8.83 6.47 -15.93
N ASP A 353 7.76 5.77 -15.59
CA ASP A 353 6.94 5.02 -16.54
C ASP A 353 6.33 5.94 -17.60
N ALA A 354 5.88 7.12 -17.18
CA ALA A 354 5.34 8.13 -18.08
C ALA A 354 6.43 8.64 -19.04
N PHE A 355 7.60 8.99 -18.51
CA PHE A 355 8.69 9.52 -19.32
C PHE A 355 9.29 8.49 -20.28
N GLU A 356 9.44 7.23 -19.86
CA GLU A 356 9.87 6.15 -20.75
C GLU A 356 8.88 5.97 -21.90
N ALA A 357 7.58 5.92 -21.60
CA ALA A 357 6.53 5.80 -22.60
C ALA A 357 6.54 6.98 -23.59
N TYR A 358 6.70 8.21 -23.08
CA TYR A 358 6.78 9.42 -23.89
C TYR A 358 8.06 9.49 -24.73
N SER A 359 9.19 9.05 -24.20
CA SER A 359 10.45 8.97 -24.97
C SER A 359 10.30 8.05 -26.21
N LYS A 360 9.47 7.01 -26.12
CA LYS A 360 9.21 6.07 -27.21
C LYS A 360 8.43 6.66 -28.39
N PHE A 361 7.83 7.84 -28.25
CA PHE A 361 7.03 8.46 -29.31
C PHE A 361 7.87 8.86 -30.51
N LYS A 362 7.48 8.44 -31.72
CA LYS A 362 8.32 8.58 -32.93
C LYS A 362 7.93 9.71 -33.87
N SER A 363 6.65 10.07 -33.90
CA SER A 363 6.03 10.79 -35.02
C SER A 363 5.08 11.91 -34.62
N LEU A 364 4.79 12.06 -33.32
CA LEU A 364 4.04 13.16 -32.78
C LEU A 364 4.94 14.41 -32.67
N PRO A 365 4.60 15.53 -33.33
CA PRO A 365 5.37 16.77 -33.24
C PRO A 365 5.09 17.50 -31.90
N CYS A 366 5.54 16.91 -30.80
CA CYS A 366 5.29 17.42 -29.45
C CYS A 366 6.56 17.84 -28.70
N GLU A 367 6.34 18.63 -27.66
CA GLU A 367 7.28 18.82 -26.55
C GLU A 367 6.62 18.44 -25.23
N PHE A 368 7.44 18.14 -24.23
CA PHE A 368 7.02 17.85 -22.86
C PHE A 368 7.56 18.96 -21.95
N VAL A 369 6.68 19.62 -21.22
CA VAL A 369 7.02 20.68 -20.26
C VAL A 369 6.70 20.16 -18.87
N ILE A 370 7.74 19.87 -18.10
CA ILE A 370 7.63 19.43 -16.71
C ILE A 370 7.75 20.67 -15.83
N VAL A 371 6.73 20.95 -15.03
CA VAL A 371 6.76 22.02 -14.04
C VAL A 371 6.61 21.41 -12.67
N ASP A 372 7.69 21.49 -11.90
CA ASP A 372 7.83 20.84 -10.61
C ASP A 372 7.65 21.84 -9.46
N ALA A 373 6.81 21.48 -8.49
CA ALA A 373 6.49 22.25 -7.31
C ALA A 373 7.46 21.97 -6.16
N GLY A 374 8.76 22.07 -6.43
CA GLY A 374 9.84 21.88 -5.46
C GLY A 374 9.80 20.52 -4.77
N SER A 375 9.77 19.44 -5.54
CA SER A 375 9.80 18.06 -5.03
C SER A 375 10.99 17.85 -4.10
N GLN A 376 10.75 17.15 -2.99
CA GLN A 376 11.78 16.79 -2.01
C GLN A 376 12.43 15.44 -2.31
N ASP A 377 11.81 14.62 -3.18
CA ASP A 377 12.37 13.36 -3.68
C ASP A 377 13.21 13.54 -4.96
N SER A 378 13.59 12.42 -5.59
CA SER A 378 14.39 12.43 -6.83
C SER A 378 13.61 12.76 -8.12
N THR A 379 12.35 13.21 -8.05
CA THR A 379 11.50 13.56 -9.22
C THR A 379 12.21 14.50 -10.20
N VAL A 380 12.75 15.61 -9.70
CA VAL A 380 13.42 16.62 -10.54
C VAL A 380 14.70 16.04 -11.16
N ASN A 381 15.44 15.22 -10.41
CA ASN A 381 16.66 14.59 -10.89
C ASN A 381 16.37 13.63 -12.05
N VAL A 382 15.34 12.80 -11.91
CA VAL A 382 14.86 11.92 -13.00
C VAL A 382 14.44 12.74 -14.21
N ALA A 383 13.61 13.78 -14.03
CA ALA A 383 13.18 14.64 -15.13
C ALA A 383 14.37 15.27 -15.88
N ARG A 384 15.40 15.71 -15.16
CA ARG A 384 16.65 16.24 -15.75
C ARG A 384 17.43 15.18 -16.52
N GLN A 385 17.48 13.93 -16.06
CA GLN A 385 18.13 12.83 -16.79
C GLN A 385 17.44 12.56 -18.13
N PHE A 386 16.10 12.58 -18.16
CA PHE A 386 15.33 12.47 -19.40
C PHE A 386 15.59 13.65 -20.33
N ALA A 387 15.50 14.88 -19.84
CA ALA A 387 15.78 16.10 -20.63
C ALA A 387 17.23 16.18 -21.14
N ALA A 388 18.17 15.54 -20.45
CA ALA A 388 19.56 15.45 -20.90
C ALA A 388 19.69 14.60 -22.18
N LYS A 389 18.87 13.55 -22.35
CA LYS A 389 18.95 12.61 -23.49
C LYS A 389 17.87 12.81 -24.55
N ASP A 390 16.64 13.14 -24.18
CA ASP A 390 15.53 13.49 -25.07
C ASP A 390 15.25 15.00 -24.98
N LYS A 391 15.60 15.74 -26.04
CA LYS A 391 15.52 17.21 -26.09
C LYS A 391 14.10 17.74 -26.29
N ARG A 392 13.08 16.87 -26.34
CA ARG A 392 11.67 17.27 -26.28
C ARG A 392 11.23 17.62 -24.86
N PHE A 393 11.92 17.13 -23.83
CA PHE A 393 11.62 17.44 -22.43
C PHE A 393 12.28 18.75 -21.99
N THR A 394 11.50 19.61 -21.34
CA THR A 394 11.95 20.82 -20.67
C THR A 394 11.51 20.76 -19.21
N VAL A 395 12.41 21.02 -18.27
CA VAL A 395 12.13 20.97 -16.83
C VAL A 395 12.20 22.38 -16.24
N ARG A 396 11.16 22.76 -15.51
CA ARG A 396 11.07 23.96 -14.69
C ARG A 396 10.83 23.53 -13.25
N GLU A 397 11.60 24.09 -12.33
CA GLU A 397 11.49 23.81 -10.90
C GLU A 397 11.18 25.12 -10.21
N LEU A 398 10.09 25.14 -9.43
CA LEU A 398 9.69 26.23 -8.56
C LEU A 398 9.97 25.86 -7.10
N SER A 399 9.65 26.77 -6.17
CA SER A 399 9.74 26.49 -4.74
C SER A 399 8.67 25.50 -4.28
N SER A 400 8.91 24.82 -3.16
CA SER A 400 8.01 23.78 -2.63
C SER A 400 6.64 24.29 -2.17
N ASP A 401 6.55 25.60 -1.93
CA ASP A 401 5.36 26.37 -1.57
C ASP A 401 4.67 27.03 -2.77
N ALA A 402 5.14 26.76 -4.00
CA ALA A 402 4.51 27.29 -5.21
C ALA A 402 3.05 26.83 -5.32
N THR A 403 2.19 27.79 -5.64
CA THR A 403 0.75 27.60 -5.84
C THR A 403 0.46 26.98 -7.21
N MET A 404 -0.74 26.40 -7.37
CA MET A 404 -1.16 25.88 -8.68
C MET A 404 -1.16 26.96 -9.77
N THR A 405 -1.52 28.19 -9.40
CA THR A 405 -1.43 29.36 -10.28
C THR A 405 -0.01 29.59 -10.79
N GLU A 406 0.99 29.60 -9.91
CA GLU A 406 2.40 29.79 -10.29
C GLU A 406 2.92 28.66 -11.19
N LEU A 407 2.51 27.41 -10.92
CA LEU A 407 2.88 26.25 -11.74
C LEU A 407 2.29 26.35 -13.16
N VAL A 408 1.00 26.70 -13.27
CA VAL A 408 0.33 26.88 -14.56
C VAL A 408 0.90 28.08 -15.33
N ASP A 409 1.19 29.19 -14.64
CA ASP A 409 1.81 30.36 -15.26
C ASP A 409 3.20 30.05 -15.82
N GLU A 410 4.05 29.34 -15.06
CA GLU A 410 5.37 28.91 -15.55
C GLU A 410 5.25 27.94 -16.72
N ALA A 411 4.26 27.03 -16.70
CA ALA A 411 3.96 26.15 -17.83
C ALA A 411 3.58 26.97 -19.07
N LEU A 412 2.61 27.88 -18.96
CA LEU A 412 2.15 28.72 -20.07
C LEU A 412 3.25 29.65 -20.60
N ASN A 413 4.16 30.11 -19.74
CA ASN A 413 5.34 30.87 -20.17
C ASN A 413 6.36 30.02 -20.93
N THR A 414 6.41 28.71 -20.66
CA THR A 414 7.39 27.78 -21.25
C THR A 414 6.90 27.11 -22.54
N VAL A 415 5.60 26.82 -22.67
CA VAL A 415 5.04 26.13 -23.85
C VAL A 415 5.24 26.91 -25.17
N ARG A 416 5.59 26.19 -26.23
CA ARG A 416 5.86 26.69 -27.59
C ARG A 416 4.95 26.08 -28.65
N GLY A 417 4.24 25.00 -28.31
CA GLY A 417 3.25 24.37 -29.18
C GLY A 417 2.13 25.31 -29.62
N SER A 418 1.48 24.99 -30.73
CA SER A 418 0.25 25.68 -31.17
C SER A 418 -0.96 25.27 -30.33
N TYR A 419 -0.91 24.06 -29.77
CA TYR A 419 -1.88 23.51 -28.85
C TYR A 419 -1.20 23.11 -27.54
N THR A 420 -1.92 23.24 -26.42
CA THR A 420 -1.49 22.86 -25.08
C THR A 420 -2.46 21.84 -24.50
N MET A 421 -1.91 20.83 -23.84
CA MET A 421 -2.66 19.81 -23.13
C MET A 421 -1.99 19.59 -21.78
N PHE A 422 -2.75 19.66 -20.70
CA PHE A 422 -2.27 19.33 -19.35
C PHE A 422 -2.57 17.85 -19.11
N ILE A 423 -1.59 17.10 -18.61
CA ILE A 423 -1.75 15.70 -18.25
C ILE A 423 -1.28 15.54 -16.80
N PRO A 424 -2.05 14.90 -15.91
CA PRO A 424 -1.57 14.62 -14.57
C PRO A 424 -0.35 13.70 -14.63
N SER A 425 0.64 13.92 -13.76
CA SER A 425 1.93 13.21 -13.84
C SER A 425 1.85 11.68 -13.69
N HIS A 426 0.74 11.17 -13.15
CA HIS A 426 0.47 9.74 -12.98
C HIS A 426 -0.30 9.09 -14.15
N PHE A 427 -0.62 9.85 -15.21
CA PHE A 427 -1.25 9.34 -16.42
C PHE A 427 -0.26 9.25 -17.60
N VAL A 428 -0.45 8.20 -18.41
CA VAL A 428 0.15 8.06 -19.74
C VAL A 428 -0.93 8.02 -20.78
N ILE A 429 -0.84 8.92 -21.76
CA ILE A 429 -1.68 8.89 -22.97
C ILE A 429 -0.82 8.49 -24.14
N GLY A 430 -1.18 7.40 -24.82
CA GLY A 430 -0.43 6.83 -25.92
C GLY A 430 -0.37 7.75 -27.15
N GLU A 431 0.71 7.63 -27.92
CA GLU A 431 1.01 8.48 -29.08
C GLU A 431 -0.15 8.54 -30.08
N LYS A 432 -0.84 7.40 -30.28
CA LYS A 432 -1.97 7.30 -31.23
C LYS A 432 -3.14 8.20 -30.81
N THR A 433 -3.49 8.20 -29.52
CA THR A 433 -4.58 9.00 -28.98
C THR A 433 -4.25 10.49 -29.06
N LEU A 434 -3.02 10.87 -28.68
CA LEU A 434 -2.55 12.26 -28.78
C LEU A 434 -2.51 12.77 -30.23
N ARG A 435 -2.09 11.93 -31.18
CA ARG A 435 -2.11 12.27 -32.62
C ARG A 435 -3.53 12.51 -33.12
N ALA A 436 -4.50 11.70 -32.70
CA ALA A 436 -5.90 11.86 -33.08
C ALA A 436 -6.49 13.15 -32.49
N ALA A 437 -6.23 13.42 -31.20
CA ALA A 437 -6.66 14.64 -30.52
C ALA A 437 -6.09 15.90 -31.20
N LEU A 438 -4.78 15.90 -31.49
CA LEU A 438 -4.13 17.00 -32.20
C LEU A 438 -4.69 17.19 -33.62
N ALA A 439 -4.90 16.10 -34.37
CA ALA A 439 -5.47 16.17 -35.71
C ALA A 439 -6.89 16.75 -35.70
N GLY A 440 -7.72 16.36 -34.72
CA GLY A 440 -9.05 16.91 -34.50
C GLY A 440 -9.01 18.42 -34.22
N ALA A 441 -8.22 18.84 -33.23
CA ALA A 441 -8.07 20.25 -32.86
C ALA A 441 -7.54 21.12 -34.01
N ARG A 442 -6.57 20.60 -34.79
CA ARG A 442 -6.04 21.27 -36.00
C ARG A 442 -7.11 21.49 -37.05
N ARG A 443 -7.92 20.45 -37.31
CA ARG A 443 -8.91 20.46 -38.40
C ARG A 443 -10.00 21.49 -38.15
N THR A 444 -10.37 21.71 -36.90
CA THR A 444 -11.44 22.65 -36.54
C THR A 444 -10.92 24.07 -36.28
N SER A 445 -9.62 24.22 -35.98
CA SER A 445 -9.03 25.49 -35.54
C SER A 445 -9.79 26.13 -34.37
N SER A 446 -10.46 25.30 -33.56
CA SER A 446 -11.24 25.71 -32.40
C SER A 446 -10.34 26.18 -31.25
N ASP A 447 -10.88 27.02 -30.38
CA ASP A 447 -10.20 27.49 -29.18
C ASP A 447 -9.94 26.34 -28.22
N ILE A 448 -10.91 25.42 -28.10
CA ILE A 448 -10.85 24.23 -27.25
C ILE A 448 -11.44 23.04 -27.99
N ALA A 449 -10.74 21.90 -27.93
CA ALA A 449 -11.27 20.61 -28.30
C ALA A 449 -11.41 19.72 -27.05
N LEU A 450 -12.63 19.25 -26.78
CA LEU A 450 -12.94 18.29 -25.72
C LEU A 450 -12.87 16.88 -26.27
N LEU A 451 -12.21 15.99 -25.55
CA LEU A 451 -12.07 14.59 -25.91
C LEU A 451 -13.15 13.76 -25.20
N ASP A 452 -13.91 12.97 -25.96
CA ASP A 452 -14.81 11.97 -25.38
C ASP A 452 -14.01 10.82 -24.79
N VAL A 453 -14.20 10.63 -23.50
CA VAL A 453 -13.63 9.55 -22.72
C VAL A 453 -14.69 8.56 -22.24
N GLY A 454 -15.80 8.48 -22.97
CA GLY A 454 -16.84 7.48 -22.81
C GLY A 454 -17.71 7.60 -21.58
N ASN A 455 -17.56 8.68 -20.79
CA ASN A 455 -18.39 9.03 -19.63
C ASN A 455 -19.75 9.61 -20.04
N ILE A 456 -19.84 10.22 -21.22
CA ILE A 456 -21.09 10.71 -21.80
C ILE A 456 -21.24 9.96 -23.11
N HIS A 457 -22.17 9.01 -23.17
CA HIS A 457 -22.42 8.29 -24.41
C HIS A 457 -22.68 9.31 -25.52
N CYS A 458 -21.93 9.24 -26.64
CA CYS A 458 -22.19 10.09 -27.80
C CYS A 458 -23.67 10.06 -28.24
N ASP A 459 -24.37 8.95 -28.01
CA ASP A 459 -25.80 8.83 -28.22
C ASP A 459 -26.64 9.79 -27.35
N TYR A 460 -26.27 9.98 -26.07
CA TYR A 460 -26.90 10.95 -25.16
C TYR A 460 -26.58 12.39 -25.57
N LEU A 461 -25.35 12.66 -25.99
CA LEU A 461 -24.96 13.96 -26.57
C LEU A 461 -25.83 14.28 -27.80
N ILE A 462 -25.96 13.34 -28.73
CA ILE A 462 -26.78 13.49 -29.94
C ILE A 462 -28.25 13.70 -29.57
N GLU A 463 -28.80 12.91 -28.64
CA GLU A 463 -30.17 13.07 -28.17
C GLU A 463 -30.42 14.47 -27.59
N ARG A 464 -29.52 14.96 -26.72
CA ARG A 464 -29.64 16.31 -26.13
C ARG A 464 -29.48 17.43 -27.13
N LEU A 465 -28.62 17.26 -28.14
CA LEU A 465 -28.48 18.22 -29.23
C LEU A 465 -29.77 18.28 -30.07
N LEU A 466 -30.34 17.12 -30.41
CA LEU A 466 -31.60 17.03 -31.16
C LEU A 466 -32.78 17.65 -30.40
N ASP A 467 -32.88 17.41 -29.09
CA ASP A 467 -33.92 18.01 -28.21
C ASP A 467 -33.87 19.54 -28.23
N LYS A 468 -32.67 20.13 -28.37
CA LYS A 468 -32.47 21.58 -28.45
C LYS A 468 -32.65 22.15 -29.86
N GLY A 469 -33.01 21.33 -30.83
CA GLY A 469 -33.23 21.75 -32.21
C GLY A 469 -31.95 21.95 -33.02
N TYR A 470 -30.79 21.52 -32.52
CA TYR A 470 -29.62 21.34 -33.37
C TYR A 470 -29.94 20.20 -34.35
N GLY A 471 -29.60 20.38 -35.63
CA GLY A 471 -29.86 19.35 -36.65
C GLY A 471 -29.17 18.02 -36.31
N THR A 472 -29.58 16.91 -36.94
CA THR A 472 -28.76 15.70 -36.95
C THR A 472 -27.35 16.10 -37.33
N PRO A 473 -26.33 15.83 -36.49
CA PRO A 473 -24.97 16.15 -36.86
C PRO A 473 -24.74 15.49 -38.20
N GLU A 474 -24.56 16.26 -39.27
CA GLU A 474 -23.87 15.68 -40.41
C GLU A 474 -22.56 15.18 -39.80
N SER A 475 -22.10 14.00 -40.19
CA SER A 475 -20.70 13.66 -40.08
C SER A 475 -19.96 14.73 -40.89
N TYR A 476 -19.84 15.96 -40.35
CA TYR A 476 -19.58 17.18 -41.11
C TYR A 476 -18.20 17.15 -41.73
N MET A 477 -17.43 16.12 -41.40
CA MET A 477 -16.06 15.93 -41.81
C MET A 477 -15.72 14.44 -41.78
N ASP A 478 -16.42 13.61 -42.57
CA ASP A 478 -15.87 12.31 -43.00
C ASP A 478 -14.47 12.57 -43.59
N ALA A 479 -13.44 12.01 -42.94
CA ALA A 479 -12.07 12.12 -43.44
C ALA A 479 -11.94 11.23 -44.69
N PRO A 480 -11.50 11.74 -45.85
CA PRO A 480 -11.32 10.93 -47.06
C PRO A 480 -10.19 9.89 -46.96
N GLU A 481 -9.49 9.80 -45.83
CA GLU A 481 -8.41 8.83 -45.63
C GLU A 481 -8.52 8.18 -44.24
N ASN A 482 -9.40 7.18 -44.14
CA ASN A 482 -9.42 6.10 -43.14
C ASN A 482 -9.02 6.42 -41.67
N LYS A 483 -10.08 6.56 -40.84
CA LYS A 483 -10.26 6.16 -39.40
C LYS A 483 -9.72 7.14 -38.32
N ARG A 484 -10.50 7.79 -37.42
CA ARG A 484 -11.85 7.53 -36.82
C ARG A 484 -12.36 8.73 -35.98
N GLY A 485 -13.67 8.74 -35.67
CA GLY A 485 -14.36 9.58 -34.66
C GLY A 485 -15.18 10.76 -35.23
N PRO A 486 -16.48 10.92 -34.93
CA PRO A 486 -17.21 12.14 -35.29
C PRO A 486 -16.69 13.35 -34.50
N ILE A 487 -16.61 14.50 -35.18
CA ILE A 487 -16.36 15.81 -34.58
C ILE A 487 -17.70 16.53 -34.50
N TYR A 488 -18.09 17.00 -33.32
CA TYR A 488 -19.32 17.75 -33.11
C TYR A 488 -18.98 19.22 -32.79
N GLY A 489 -19.73 20.15 -33.40
CA GLY A 489 -19.57 21.59 -33.23
C GLY A 489 -19.28 22.31 -34.57
N PRO A 490 -18.86 23.59 -34.52
CA PRO A 490 -18.50 24.35 -33.32
C PRO A 490 -19.69 24.71 -32.44
N PHE A 491 -19.45 24.84 -31.15
CA PHE A 491 -20.40 25.27 -30.12
C PHE A 491 -19.81 26.45 -29.32
N SER A 492 -20.66 27.29 -28.76
CA SER A 492 -20.38 28.07 -27.55
C SER A 492 -20.64 27.23 -26.30
N ALA A 493 -20.14 27.65 -25.14
CA ALA A 493 -20.37 26.90 -23.90
C ALA A 493 -21.87 26.79 -23.54
N THR A 494 -22.66 27.81 -23.87
CA THR A 494 -24.11 27.86 -23.59
C THR A 494 -24.95 26.99 -24.51
N ASP A 495 -24.40 26.52 -25.62
CA ASP A 495 -25.09 25.57 -26.50
C ASP A 495 -25.21 24.18 -25.85
N ILE A 496 -24.18 23.79 -25.09
CA ILE A 496 -24.02 22.45 -24.51
C ILE A 496 -23.58 22.50 -23.02
N PRO A 497 -24.28 23.25 -22.15
CA PRO A 497 -23.86 23.48 -20.77
C PRO A 497 -23.65 22.20 -19.97
N GLU A 498 -24.48 21.18 -20.22
CA GLU A 498 -24.38 19.87 -19.60
C GLU A 498 -23.05 19.16 -19.89
N LEU A 499 -22.60 19.20 -21.14
CA LEU A 499 -21.36 18.56 -21.56
C LEU A 499 -20.13 19.35 -21.15
N VAL A 500 -20.24 20.68 -21.17
CA VAL A 500 -19.17 21.59 -20.76
C VAL A 500 -18.79 21.30 -19.31
N MET A 501 -19.75 21.26 -18.39
CA MET A 501 -19.45 21.01 -16.98
C MET A 501 -18.99 19.58 -16.71
N ALA A 502 -19.64 18.60 -17.34
CA ALA A 502 -19.22 17.21 -17.18
C ALA A 502 -17.78 16.98 -17.69
N SER A 503 -17.44 17.53 -18.86
CA SER A 503 -16.07 17.46 -19.41
C SER A 503 -15.08 18.31 -18.61
N ASN A 504 -15.55 19.37 -17.93
CA ASN A 504 -14.69 20.20 -17.10
C ASN A 504 -14.30 19.52 -15.79
N ARG A 505 -15.22 18.77 -15.19
CA ARG A 505 -14.99 17.99 -13.97
C ARG A 505 -13.94 16.90 -14.16
N ASP A 506 -13.95 16.29 -15.34
CA ASP A 506 -13.01 15.23 -15.65
C ASP A 506 -11.55 15.72 -15.71
N TYR A 507 -10.62 14.78 -15.92
CA TYR A 507 -9.20 15.05 -15.93
C TYR A 507 -8.78 16.13 -16.94
N SER A 508 -7.74 16.87 -16.58
CA SER A 508 -7.17 17.99 -17.35
C SER A 508 -6.76 17.57 -18.77
N TRP A 509 -6.47 16.28 -18.97
CA TRP A 509 -6.12 15.71 -20.26
C TRP A 509 -7.31 15.53 -21.22
N HIS A 510 -8.56 15.77 -20.80
CA HIS A 510 -9.70 15.74 -21.73
C HIS A 510 -9.80 17.00 -22.59
N LYS A 511 -8.88 17.96 -22.41
CA LYS A 511 -8.97 19.30 -22.98
C LYS A 511 -7.69 19.58 -23.77
N VAL A 512 -7.82 19.81 -25.06
CA VAL A 512 -6.75 20.36 -25.90
C VAL A 512 -7.09 21.81 -26.19
N TYR A 513 -6.25 22.70 -25.72
CA TYR A 513 -6.44 24.14 -25.85
C TYR A 513 -5.60 24.69 -26.98
N ASN A 514 -6.14 25.64 -27.74
CA ASN A 514 -5.33 26.52 -28.57
C ASN A 514 -4.44 27.37 -27.65
N THR A 515 -3.12 27.27 -27.83
CA THR A 515 -2.16 27.92 -26.94
C THR A 515 -2.26 29.45 -26.99
N ALA A 516 -2.56 30.03 -28.16
CA ALA A 516 -2.73 31.46 -28.29
C ALA A 516 -4.01 31.93 -27.58
N PHE A 517 -5.10 31.15 -27.67
CA PHE A 517 -6.34 31.44 -26.94
C PHE A 517 -6.11 31.51 -25.42
N LEU A 518 -5.43 30.52 -24.84
CA LEU A 518 -5.10 30.52 -23.40
C LEU A 518 -4.29 31.75 -23.00
N LYS A 519 -3.21 32.03 -23.74
CA LYS A 519 -2.28 33.13 -23.40
C LYS A 519 -2.93 34.51 -23.57
N ASN A 520 -3.69 34.74 -24.64
CA ASN A 520 -4.27 36.04 -24.94
C ASN A 520 -5.33 36.48 -23.92
N HIS A 521 -6.04 35.52 -23.32
CA HIS A 521 -7.02 35.81 -22.28
C HIS A 521 -6.42 35.80 -20.86
N GLY A 522 -5.16 35.38 -20.71
CA GLY A 522 -4.51 35.28 -19.40
C GLY A 522 -5.18 34.27 -18.48
N PHE A 523 -5.70 33.16 -19.02
CA PHE A 523 -6.29 32.11 -18.20
C PHE A 523 -5.21 31.38 -17.39
N THR A 524 -5.42 31.27 -16.09
CA THR A 524 -4.55 30.58 -15.15
C THR A 524 -5.38 29.79 -14.14
N ALA A 525 -4.71 28.92 -13.37
CA ALA A 525 -5.32 28.12 -12.32
C ALA A 525 -5.81 28.98 -11.15
N ASP A 526 -6.86 28.49 -10.49
CA ASP A 526 -7.38 29.04 -9.25
C ASP A 526 -6.66 28.49 -8.01
N GLU A 527 -6.82 29.16 -6.86
CA GLU A 527 -6.19 28.76 -5.60
C GLU A 527 -6.64 27.36 -5.10
N HIS A 528 -7.78 26.90 -5.59
CA HIS A 528 -8.35 25.59 -5.29
C HIS A 528 -8.14 24.57 -6.41
N ASP A 529 -7.45 24.93 -7.50
CA ASP A 529 -7.20 23.98 -8.57
C ASP A 529 -6.22 22.89 -8.14
N ILE A 530 -6.56 21.66 -8.53
CA ILE A 530 -5.70 20.50 -8.40
C ILE A 530 -5.15 20.12 -9.77
N ALA A 531 -3.95 19.55 -9.82
CA ALA A 531 -3.27 19.20 -11.07
C ALA A 531 -4.09 18.22 -11.95
N ASP A 532 -4.94 17.42 -11.31
CA ASP A 532 -5.71 16.37 -11.94
C ASP A 532 -6.74 16.88 -12.93
N ASN A 533 -7.48 17.94 -12.60
CA ASN A 533 -8.60 18.43 -13.41
C ASN A 533 -8.43 19.89 -13.88
N LEU A 534 -7.67 20.71 -13.14
CA LEU A 534 -7.53 22.16 -13.35
C LEU A 534 -8.89 22.82 -13.61
N LEU A 535 -9.84 22.57 -12.70
CA LEU A 535 -11.26 22.80 -12.89
C LEU A 535 -11.60 24.29 -13.08
N GLY A 536 -10.96 25.18 -12.33
CA GLY A 536 -11.06 26.63 -12.41
C GLY A 536 -10.50 27.18 -13.72
N LEU A 537 -9.25 26.83 -14.07
CA LEU A 537 -8.66 27.13 -15.38
C LEU A 537 -9.60 26.69 -16.52
N GLY A 538 -10.05 25.44 -16.47
CA GLY A 538 -10.92 24.85 -17.48
C GLY A 538 -12.27 25.56 -17.58
N ALA A 539 -12.90 25.92 -16.46
CA ALA A 539 -14.17 26.65 -16.44
C ALA A 539 -14.03 28.05 -17.05
N LYS A 540 -12.98 28.80 -16.69
CA LYS A 540 -12.71 30.13 -17.25
C LYS A 540 -12.52 30.06 -18.77
N ALA A 541 -11.72 29.10 -19.24
CA ALA A 541 -11.45 28.90 -20.65
C ALA A 541 -12.69 28.47 -21.42
N LEU A 542 -13.45 27.50 -20.89
CA LEU A 542 -14.68 27.02 -21.51
C LEU A 542 -15.75 28.10 -21.57
N LEU A 543 -15.98 28.89 -20.51
CA LEU A 543 -17.00 29.94 -20.51
C LEU A 543 -16.65 31.13 -21.43
N ALA A 544 -15.40 31.28 -21.82
CA ALA A 544 -14.93 32.34 -22.70
C ALA A 544 -14.77 31.90 -24.17
N THR A 545 -14.88 30.61 -24.46
CA THR A 545 -14.69 30.09 -25.82
C THR A 545 -15.81 30.54 -26.76
N GLU A 546 -15.45 30.96 -27.98
CA GLU A 546 -16.42 31.21 -29.05
C GLU A 546 -16.52 30.00 -30.01
N SER A 547 -15.55 29.07 -29.95
CA SER A 547 -15.50 27.87 -30.78
C SER A 547 -14.98 26.67 -29.99
N LEU A 548 -15.91 25.85 -29.53
CA LEU A 548 -15.71 24.58 -28.85
C LEU A 548 -16.09 23.42 -29.76
N VAL A 549 -15.26 22.38 -29.81
CA VAL A 549 -15.62 21.12 -30.50
C VAL A 549 -15.47 19.93 -29.57
N PHE A 550 -16.28 18.90 -29.83
CA PHE A 550 -16.23 17.63 -29.11
C PHE A 550 -15.74 16.53 -30.06
N LEU A 551 -14.70 15.81 -29.65
CA LEU A 551 -14.01 14.77 -30.43
C LEU A 551 -14.31 13.39 -29.85
N ASP A 552 -15.10 12.58 -30.54
CA ASP A 552 -15.35 11.20 -30.12
C ASP A 552 -14.19 10.28 -30.51
N LEU A 553 -13.33 9.96 -29.55
CA LEU A 553 -12.13 9.13 -29.75
C LEU A 553 -12.23 7.76 -29.03
N LYS A 554 -13.43 7.34 -28.59
CA LYS A 554 -13.66 6.21 -27.66
C LYS A 554 -13.08 4.86 -28.10
N THR A 555 -12.99 4.61 -29.41
CA THR A 555 -12.52 3.30 -29.93
C THR A 555 -10.99 3.15 -29.99
N ASP A 556 -10.22 4.17 -29.60
CA ASP A 556 -8.76 4.22 -29.81
C ASP A 556 -7.97 4.71 -28.58
N TRP A 557 -8.50 4.59 -27.36
CA TRP A 557 -7.74 4.91 -26.16
C TRP A 557 -6.59 3.93 -25.91
N ASP A 558 -5.38 4.47 -25.80
CA ASP A 558 -4.26 3.83 -25.10
C ASP A 558 -3.92 4.72 -23.91
N ILE A 559 -4.70 4.59 -22.84
CA ILE A 559 -4.58 5.42 -21.64
C ILE A 559 -4.28 4.51 -20.47
N ARG A 560 -3.30 4.90 -19.66
CA ARG A 560 -2.87 4.13 -18.50
C ARG A 560 -2.73 5.07 -17.31
N ASP A 561 -3.47 4.74 -16.25
CA ASP A 561 -3.23 5.25 -14.91
C ASP A 561 -2.14 4.37 -14.27
N ILE A 562 -0.97 4.96 -14.01
CA ILE A 562 0.21 4.24 -13.51
C ILE A 562 0.07 3.93 -12.02
N GLN A 563 -0.52 4.84 -11.24
CA GLN A 563 -0.71 4.65 -9.80
C GLN A 563 -1.55 3.40 -9.51
N ARG A 564 -2.55 3.10 -10.35
CA ARG A 564 -3.41 1.90 -10.19
C ARG A 564 -2.75 0.58 -10.58
N LYS A 565 -1.58 0.59 -11.23
CA LYS A 565 -0.85 -0.65 -11.61
C LYS A 565 0.20 -1.09 -10.60
N GLN A 566 0.86 -0.16 -9.92
CA GLN A 566 1.89 -0.50 -8.92
C GLN A 566 1.27 -0.97 -7.60
N VAL A 567 0.03 -0.59 -7.35
CA VAL A 567 -0.76 -1.04 -6.21
C VAL A 567 -2.01 -1.73 -6.74
N GLY A 568 -2.03 -3.06 -6.75
CA GLY A 568 -3.30 -3.77 -6.91
C GLY A 568 -4.28 -3.20 -5.90
N GLY A 569 -5.55 -2.95 -6.25
CA GLY A 569 -6.51 -2.28 -5.35
C GLY A 569 -6.58 -2.88 -3.92
N ALA A 570 -6.17 -4.14 -3.77
CA ALA A 570 -5.98 -4.85 -2.51
C ALA A 570 -4.78 -4.42 -1.63
N PHE A 571 -3.76 -3.73 -2.14
CA PHE A 571 -2.55 -3.32 -1.41
C PHE A 571 -2.73 -1.96 -0.70
N TRP A 572 -3.58 -1.06 -1.23
CA TRP A 572 -4.08 0.10 -0.47
C TRP A 572 -4.77 -0.32 0.84
N LEU A 573 -5.34 -1.52 0.88
CA LEU A 573 -6.00 -2.11 2.06
C LEU A 573 -5.05 -2.77 3.07
N SER A 574 -3.74 -2.81 2.82
CA SER A 574 -2.74 -3.32 3.79
C SER A 574 -2.02 -2.23 4.58
N LEU A 575 -2.28 -0.96 4.24
CA LEU A 575 -1.52 0.20 4.71
C LEU A 575 -2.28 1.06 5.71
N GLU A 576 -3.14 0.47 6.53
CA GLU A 576 -3.74 1.17 7.68
C GLU A 576 -2.75 1.46 8.82
N LYS A 577 -1.46 1.07 8.73
CA LYS A 577 -0.50 1.37 9.80
C LYS A 577 0.89 1.87 9.40
N ILE A 578 1.31 1.84 8.12
CA ILE A 578 2.71 2.17 7.77
C ILE A 578 2.87 2.80 6.37
N ILE A 579 2.06 3.81 6.02
CA ILE A 579 2.56 4.88 5.13
C ILE A 579 2.21 6.22 5.76
N PRO A 580 3.18 7.13 5.95
CA PRO A 580 2.87 8.53 6.14
C PRO A 580 2.38 9.09 4.80
N TYR A 581 1.09 8.91 4.49
CA TYR A 581 0.44 9.73 3.46
C TYR A 581 0.05 11.05 4.13
N THR A 582 0.99 11.99 4.10
CA THR A 582 0.81 13.36 4.58
C THR A 582 -0.02 14.24 3.63
N SER A 583 -0.49 13.70 2.50
CA SER A 583 -1.45 14.38 1.63
C SER A 583 -2.81 13.70 1.73
N GLU A 584 -3.81 14.41 2.26
CA GLU A 584 -5.21 14.07 2.05
C GLU A 584 -5.47 13.88 0.55
N PRO A 585 -6.36 12.95 0.12
CA PRO A 585 -6.83 13.00 -1.26
C PRO A 585 -7.48 14.36 -1.47
N GLU A 586 -6.82 15.21 -2.26
CA GLU A 586 -7.32 16.55 -2.55
C GLU A 586 -8.74 16.43 -3.11
N THR A 587 -9.66 17.17 -2.51
CA THR A 587 -11.04 17.21 -3.00
C THR A 587 -11.16 18.39 -3.94
N ASP A 588 -11.81 18.18 -5.08
CA ASP A 588 -12.13 19.23 -6.04
C ASP A 588 -13.35 20.07 -5.62
N ILE A 589 -13.92 19.85 -4.43
CA ILE A 589 -15.19 20.50 -4.00
C ILE A 589 -15.04 22.02 -3.93
N GLU A 590 -13.95 22.54 -3.37
CA GLU A 590 -13.73 23.98 -3.32
C GLU A 590 -13.57 24.57 -4.73
N SER A 591 -12.87 23.88 -5.64
CA SER A 591 -12.76 24.29 -7.04
C SER A 591 -14.13 24.27 -7.73
N VAL A 592 -14.96 23.26 -7.46
CA VAL A 592 -16.33 23.17 -8.00
C VAL A 592 -17.18 24.33 -7.48
N LEU A 593 -17.15 24.61 -6.18
CA LEU A 593 -17.90 25.73 -5.59
C LEU A 593 -17.47 27.07 -6.20
N ALA A 594 -16.17 27.28 -6.40
CA ALA A 594 -15.64 28.46 -7.09
C ALA A 594 -16.16 28.59 -8.53
N VAL A 595 -16.37 27.47 -9.25
CA VAL A 595 -17.03 27.50 -10.57
C VAL A 595 -18.49 27.94 -10.46
N GLY A 596 -19.20 27.56 -9.40
CA GLY A 596 -20.55 28.06 -9.13
C GLY A 596 -20.58 29.58 -9.02
N ASP A 597 -19.61 30.17 -8.32
CA ASP A 597 -19.47 31.61 -8.18
C ASP A 597 -19.11 32.29 -9.51
N LEU A 598 -18.19 31.70 -10.28
CA LEU A 598 -17.84 32.17 -11.62
C LEU A 598 -19.06 32.20 -12.56
N LEU A 599 -19.92 31.17 -12.51
CA LEU A 599 -21.16 31.12 -13.30
C LEU A 599 -22.13 32.24 -12.94
N ARG A 600 -22.23 32.59 -11.65
CA ARG A 600 -23.07 33.70 -11.16
C ARG A 600 -22.49 35.04 -11.58
N GLU A 601 -21.18 35.23 -11.43
CA GLU A 601 -20.47 36.44 -11.86
C GLU A 601 -20.67 36.72 -13.36
N ARG A 602 -20.61 35.66 -14.18
CA ARG A 602 -20.82 35.73 -15.63
C ARG A 602 -22.29 35.85 -16.03
N GLY A 603 -23.24 35.76 -15.09
CA GLY A 603 -24.67 35.84 -15.36
C GLY A 603 -25.25 34.66 -16.15
N VAL A 604 -24.58 33.51 -16.14
CA VAL A 604 -24.98 32.30 -16.89
C VAL A 604 -25.40 31.15 -15.97
N TYR A 605 -25.43 31.36 -14.65
CA TYR A 605 -25.78 30.32 -13.67
C TYR A 605 -27.06 29.57 -14.01
N GLU A 606 -28.16 30.25 -14.37
CA GLU A 606 -29.43 29.58 -14.72
C GLU A 606 -29.30 28.63 -15.92
N THR A 607 -28.39 28.93 -16.86
CA THR A 607 -28.13 28.05 -18.02
C THR A 607 -27.36 26.79 -17.62
N PHE A 608 -26.51 26.89 -16.61
CA PHE A 608 -25.62 25.81 -16.16
C PHE A 608 -26.09 25.10 -14.88
N GLU A 609 -27.11 25.61 -14.19
CA GLU A 609 -27.54 25.19 -12.84
C GLU A 609 -27.57 23.68 -12.72
N LYS A 610 -28.32 23.00 -13.61
CA LYS A 610 -28.45 21.55 -13.59
C LYS A 610 -27.10 20.84 -13.67
N SER A 611 -26.27 21.23 -14.61
CA SER A 611 -24.97 20.60 -14.86
C SER A 611 -23.97 20.87 -13.74
N TYR A 612 -23.99 22.08 -13.18
CA TYR A 612 -23.20 22.48 -12.03
C TYR A 612 -23.57 21.70 -10.77
N LEU A 613 -24.87 21.59 -10.46
CA LEU A 613 -25.33 20.84 -9.29
C LEU A 613 -24.99 19.35 -9.40
N ASN A 614 -25.04 18.78 -10.61
CA ASN A 614 -24.59 17.40 -10.85
C ASN A 614 -23.08 17.23 -10.66
N MET A 615 -22.27 18.19 -11.11
CA MET A 615 -20.82 18.21 -10.87
C MET A 615 -20.51 18.27 -9.37
N LEU A 616 -21.18 19.16 -8.63
CA LEU A 616 -21.02 19.31 -7.18
C LEU A 616 -21.41 18.05 -6.40
N LEU A 617 -22.57 17.48 -6.72
CA LEU A 617 -23.03 16.23 -6.11
C LEU A 617 -22.04 15.09 -6.35
N SER A 618 -21.56 14.95 -7.60
CA SER A 618 -20.61 13.89 -7.97
C SER A 618 -19.27 14.05 -7.26
N SER A 619 -18.75 15.29 -7.18
CA SER A 619 -17.51 15.61 -6.46
C SER A 619 -17.62 15.39 -4.96
N PHE A 620 -18.74 15.76 -4.35
CA PHE A 620 -19.00 15.44 -2.94
C PHE A 620 -19.03 13.92 -2.70
N MET A 621 -19.79 13.17 -3.51
CA MET A 621 -19.90 11.72 -3.35
C MET A 621 -18.57 11.01 -3.59
N PHE A 622 -17.80 11.42 -4.60
CA PHE A 622 -16.46 10.90 -4.87
C PHE A 622 -15.49 11.20 -3.73
N GLY A 623 -15.48 12.44 -3.21
CA GLY A 623 -14.69 12.82 -2.04
C GLY A 623 -15.02 11.96 -0.82
N LEU A 624 -16.30 11.70 -0.57
CA LEU A 624 -16.73 10.83 0.52
C LEU A 624 -16.32 9.36 0.28
N GLN A 625 -16.41 8.89 -0.97
CA GLN A 625 -16.08 7.52 -1.37
C GLN A 625 -14.57 7.20 -1.38
N THR A 626 -13.71 8.21 -1.44
CA THR A 626 -12.25 8.04 -1.37
C THR A 626 -11.71 8.06 0.06
N ARG A 627 -12.59 8.22 1.06
CA ARG A 627 -12.24 8.18 2.49
C ARG A 627 -12.60 6.83 3.10
N TYR A 628 -11.72 6.34 3.97
CA TYR A 628 -11.74 4.96 4.46
C TYR A 628 -11.86 4.83 5.98
N THR A 629 -11.52 5.87 6.74
CA THR A 629 -11.61 5.87 8.22
C THR A 629 -12.83 6.68 8.69
N PRO A 630 -13.50 6.28 9.78
CA PRO A 630 -14.59 7.07 10.38
C PRO A 630 -14.22 8.53 10.64
N GLU A 631 -13.01 8.80 11.14
CA GLU A 631 -12.53 10.14 11.49
C GLU A 631 -12.47 11.06 10.27
N ARG A 632 -11.82 10.61 9.19
CA ARG A 632 -11.75 11.34 7.91
C ARG A 632 -13.11 11.55 7.25
N ILE A 633 -14.02 10.58 7.41
CA ILE A 633 -15.39 10.70 6.91
C ILE A 633 -16.13 11.79 7.70
N THR A 634 -16.03 11.78 9.03
CA THR A 634 -16.61 12.82 9.88
C THR A 634 -16.05 14.20 9.56
N GLU A 635 -14.74 14.36 9.48
CA GLU A 635 -14.08 15.63 9.14
C GLU A 635 -14.56 16.18 7.79
N PHE A 636 -14.66 15.32 6.77
CA PHE A 636 -15.17 15.72 5.46
C PHE A 636 -16.64 16.15 5.49
N LEU A 637 -17.48 15.41 6.21
CA LEU A 637 -18.89 15.76 6.36
C LEU A 637 -19.04 17.09 7.11
N ASP A 638 -18.32 17.26 8.23
CA ASP A 638 -18.33 18.50 9.01
C ASP A 638 -17.85 19.70 8.19
N THR A 639 -16.92 19.48 7.25
CA THR A 639 -16.38 20.53 6.39
C THR A 639 -17.31 20.90 5.24
N TYR A 640 -17.89 19.91 4.54
CA TYR A 640 -18.53 20.14 3.25
C TYR A 640 -20.05 19.92 3.22
N LEU A 641 -20.63 19.12 4.13
CA LEU A 641 -22.02 18.70 4.02
C LEU A 641 -22.99 19.88 3.99
N ASP A 642 -22.88 20.81 4.95
CA ASP A 642 -23.78 21.96 5.04
C ASP A 642 -23.66 22.88 3.81
N LYS A 643 -22.42 23.18 3.38
CA LYS A 643 -22.12 24.05 2.23
C LYS A 643 -22.67 23.44 0.92
N VAL A 644 -22.52 22.12 0.75
CA VAL A 644 -23.06 21.40 -0.40
C VAL A 644 -24.57 21.27 -0.32
N SER A 645 -25.15 21.00 0.85
CA SER A 645 -26.60 20.92 1.05
C SER A 645 -27.30 22.25 0.73
N GLU A 646 -26.75 23.37 1.19
CA GLU A 646 -27.27 24.71 0.87
C GLU A 646 -27.21 24.98 -0.64
N THR A 647 -26.08 24.63 -1.28
CA THR A 647 -25.88 24.87 -2.72
C THR A 647 -26.77 23.99 -3.60
N LEU A 648 -27.01 22.74 -3.21
CA LEU A 648 -27.86 21.80 -3.94
C LEU A 648 -29.36 22.14 -3.83
N ASP A 649 -29.77 22.95 -2.86
CA ASP A 649 -31.17 23.31 -2.58
C ASP A 649 -32.09 22.09 -2.68
N ILE A 650 -31.83 21.09 -1.84
CA ILE A 650 -32.43 19.75 -1.92
C ILE A 650 -33.96 19.73 -1.77
N ASP A 651 -34.55 20.82 -1.28
CA ASP A 651 -36.00 20.99 -1.17
C ASP A 651 -36.63 21.45 -2.50
N LYS A 652 -35.84 22.06 -3.40
CA LYS A 652 -36.26 22.57 -4.71
C LYS A 652 -36.19 21.51 -5.81
N HIS A 653 -35.32 20.50 -5.68
CA HIS A 653 -35.03 19.52 -6.74
C HIS A 653 -35.37 18.08 -6.33
N ASP A 654 -36.05 17.33 -7.22
CA ASP A 654 -36.26 15.89 -7.04
C ASP A 654 -35.14 15.06 -7.68
N ALA A 655 -35.05 13.77 -7.35
CA ALA A 655 -33.96 12.89 -7.79
C ALA A 655 -33.81 12.77 -9.32
N ARG A 656 -34.85 13.05 -10.12
CA ARG A 656 -34.81 13.04 -11.60
C ARG A 656 -34.15 14.28 -12.18
N TYR A 657 -33.91 15.30 -11.36
CA TYR A 657 -33.11 16.46 -11.74
C TYR A 657 -31.62 16.09 -11.88
N PHE A 658 -31.16 15.04 -11.19
CA PHE A 658 -29.77 14.59 -11.22
C PHE A 658 -29.57 13.45 -12.22
N TYR A 659 -28.45 13.47 -12.94
CA TYR A 659 -28.05 12.42 -13.87
C TYR A 659 -27.69 11.13 -13.14
N ASP A 660 -27.05 11.26 -11.98
CA ASP A 660 -26.78 10.16 -11.07
C ASP A 660 -27.80 10.19 -9.92
N THR A 661 -28.95 9.56 -10.16
CA THR A 661 -30.03 9.44 -9.19
C THR A 661 -29.57 8.70 -7.92
N ASP A 662 -28.63 7.76 -8.05
CA ASP A 662 -28.11 6.99 -6.91
C ASP A 662 -27.18 7.83 -6.04
N ALA A 663 -26.30 8.64 -6.63
CA ALA A 663 -25.50 9.63 -5.91
C ALA A 663 -26.39 10.60 -5.13
N PHE A 664 -27.47 11.10 -5.73
CA PHE A 664 -28.39 12.01 -5.06
C PHE A 664 -29.13 11.32 -3.91
N ASN A 665 -29.66 10.12 -4.13
CA ASN A 665 -30.32 9.34 -3.08
C ASN A 665 -29.36 9.06 -1.91
N ASN A 666 -28.11 8.74 -2.19
CA ASN A 666 -27.08 8.52 -1.18
C ASN A 666 -26.76 9.80 -0.40
N PHE A 667 -26.62 10.94 -1.09
CA PHE A 667 -26.48 12.24 -0.46
C PHE A 667 -27.65 12.54 0.50
N GLN A 668 -28.89 12.35 0.05
CA GLN A 668 -30.08 12.55 0.88
C GLN A 668 -30.11 11.65 2.13
N LYS A 669 -29.70 10.37 2.01
CA LYS A 669 -29.58 9.46 3.16
C LYS A 669 -28.62 10.02 4.22
N ILE A 670 -27.47 10.54 3.78
CA ILE A 670 -26.44 11.12 4.65
C ILE A 670 -26.99 12.38 5.34
N THR A 671 -27.60 13.29 4.58
CA THR A 671 -28.09 14.58 5.07
C THR A 671 -29.28 14.43 6.03
N PHE A 672 -30.27 13.60 5.71
CA PHE A 672 -31.53 13.53 6.47
C PHE A 672 -31.55 12.48 7.59
N GLY A 673 -30.66 11.50 7.53
CA GLY A 673 -30.80 10.29 8.33
C GLY A 673 -30.05 10.27 9.67
N GLY A 674 -29.21 11.27 9.92
CA GLY A 674 -28.35 11.33 11.10
C GLY A 674 -27.38 10.14 11.19
N LYS A 675 -26.70 9.99 12.34
CA LYS A 675 -25.62 9.00 12.53
C LYS A 675 -25.99 7.57 12.12
N ARG A 676 -27.21 7.12 12.46
CA ARG A 676 -27.67 5.76 12.15
C ARG A 676 -27.79 5.49 10.65
N THR A 677 -28.13 6.49 9.85
CA THR A 677 -28.25 6.32 8.39
C THR A 677 -26.90 6.48 7.70
N LEU A 678 -25.99 7.27 8.27
CA LEU A 678 -24.59 7.24 7.87
C LEU A 678 -23.99 5.84 8.09
N ASP A 679 -24.23 5.23 9.26
CA ASP A 679 -23.81 3.85 9.57
C ASP A 679 -24.38 2.86 8.54
N LEU A 680 -25.67 2.97 8.20
CA LEU A 680 -26.31 2.13 7.18
C LEU A 680 -25.76 2.38 5.77
N TRP A 681 -25.50 3.63 5.39
CA TRP A 681 -24.89 3.96 4.10
C TRP A 681 -23.48 3.38 4.01
N LEU A 682 -22.69 3.45 5.09
CA LEU A 682 -21.38 2.80 5.17
C LEU A 682 -21.51 1.27 5.06
N GLU A 683 -22.50 0.67 5.72
CA GLU A 683 -22.80 -0.77 5.62
C GLU A 683 -23.29 -1.21 4.22
N GLU A 684 -24.01 -0.35 3.49
CA GLU A 684 -24.49 -0.57 2.11
C GLU A 684 -23.35 -0.42 1.11
N ARG A 685 -22.57 0.68 1.21
CA ARG A 685 -21.31 0.87 0.49
C ARG A 685 -20.37 -0.31 0.72
N ALA A 686 -20.39 -0.86 1.93
CA ALA A 686 -19.63 -2.04 2.26
C ALA A 686 -20.06 -3.34 1.56
N LEU A 687 -21.32 -3.40 1.13
CA LEU A 687 -21.90 -4.54 0.44
C LEU A 687 -21.80 -4.45 -1.09
N THR A 688 -21.92 -3.25 -1.65
CA THR A 688 -21.96 -3.02 -3.12
C THR A 688 -20.59 -3.06 -3.77
N ASP A 689 -19.55 -3.15 -2.97
CA ASP A 689 -18.17 -3.15 -3.38
C ASP A 689 -17.69 -4.58 -3.73
N GLU A 690 -18.07 -5.04 -4.93
CA GLU A 690 -17.77 -6.39 -5.42
C GLU A 690 -16.28 -6.61 -5.81
N ASP A 691 -15.44 -5.56 -5.84
CA ASP A 691 -14.00 -5.65 -6.20
C ASP A 691 -13.01 -4.91 -5.25
N GLY A 692 -13.44 -4.21 -4.19
CA GLY A 692 -12.58 -3.85 -3.05
C GLY A 692 -12.76 -2.45 -2.46
N ILE A 693 -12.67 -2.43 -1.11
CA ILE A 693 -12.59 -1.34 -0.11
C ILE A 693 -13.35 -1.73 1.20
N PHE A 694 -14.46 -2.45 1.16
CA PHE A 694 -15.24 -2.80 2.36
C PHE A 694 -15.83 -4.21 2.39
N GLY A 695 -15.69 -5.00 1.32
CA GLY A 695 -16.14 -6.40 1.27
C GLY A 695 -15.42 -7.37 2.21
N ARG A 696 -14.59 -6.92 3.15
CA ARG A 696 -13.81 -7.81 4.03
C ARG A 696 -14.49 -8.13 5.36
N ASP A 697 -15.11 -7.15 6.02
CA ASP A 697 -15.64 -7.37 7.37
C ASP A 697 -17.02 -8.01 7.38
N LYS A 698 -17.84 -7.73 6.37
CA LYS A 698 -19.12 -8.44 6.17
C LYS A 698 -18.90 -9.87 5.68
N ALA A 699 -17.88 -10.11 4.85
CA ALA A 699 -17.47 -11.46 4.47
C ALA A 699 -16.87 -12.25 5.65
N LEU A 700 -16.08 -11.63 6.53
CA LEU A 700 -15.53 -12.30 7.72
C LEU A 700 -16.62 -12.60 8.76
N GLU A 701 -17.57 -11.71 8.99
CA GLU A 701 -18.72 -11.97 9.87
C GLU A 701 -19.72 -12.99 9.30
N GLU A 702 -19.97 -12.98 7.97
CA GLU A 702 -20.88 -13.93 7.32
C GLU A 702 -20.26 -15.30 7.03
N ILE A 703 -18.95 -15.40 6.79
CA ILE A 703 -18.23 -16.69 6.70
C ILE A 703 -18.23 -17.38 8.06
N HIS A 704 -18.05 -16.64 9.16
CA HIS A 704 -18.07 -17.18 10.52
C HIS A 704 -19.48 -17.60 10.95
N ARG A 705 -20.53 -16.88 10.53
CA ARG A 705 -21.93 -17.26 10.79
C ARG A 705 -22.44 -18.38 9.86
N SER A 706 -22.04 -18.43 8.58
CA SER A 706 -22.57 -19.40 7.61
C SER A 706 -21.85 -20.75 7.60
N ALA A 707 -20.55 -20.82 7.91
CA ALA A 707 -19.80 -22.08 7.92
C ALA A 707 -20.26 -23.03 9.05
N ARG A 708 -20.57 -22.49 10.24
CA ARG A 708 -21.13 -23.28 11.35
C ARG A 708 -22.56 -23.76 11.07
N PHE A 709 -23.32 -23.00 10.28
CA PHE A 709 -24.71 -23.30 9.93
C PHE A 709 -24.84 -24.33 8.80
N ARG A 710 -24.05 -24.19 7.72
CA ARG A 710 -24.06 -25.12 6.57
C ARG A 710 -23.50 -26.50 6.91
N ILE A 711 -22.50 -26.59 7.79
CA ILE A 711 -21.95 -27.89 8.24
C ILE A 711 -23.00 -28.66 9.06
N GLY A 712 -23.75 -27.98 9.94
CA GLY A 712 -24.83 -28.59 10.72
C GLY A 712 -25.98 -29.10 9.85
N GLU A 713 -26.45 -28.32 8.88
CA GLU A 713 -27.55 -28.74 7.99
C GLU A 713 -27.15 -29.82 6.97
N ASN A 714 -25.92 -29.77 6.41
CA ASN A 714 -25.45 -30.83 5.52
C ASN A 714 -25.16 -32.15 6.25
N ALA A 715 -24.66 -32.10 7.49
CA ALA A 715 -24.49 -33.31 8.32
C ALA A 715 -25.84 -33.97 8.64
N VAL A 716 -26.86 -33.19 8.98
CA VAL A 716 -28.22 -33.68 9.22
C VAL A 716 -28.86 -34.25 7.95
N ASN A 717 -28.74 -33.56 6.81
CA ASN A 717 -29.30 -34.03 5.54
C ASN A 717 -28.59 -35.26 4.97
N THR A 718 -27.30 -35.42 5.24
CA THR A 718 -26.55 -36.64 4.90
C THR A 718 -26.92 -37.79 5.84
N MET A 719 -27.04 -37.55 7.15
CA MET A 719 -27.49 -38.58 8.10
C MET A 719 -28.90 -39.08 7.80
N LYS A 720 -29.82 -38.23 7.34
CA LYS A 720 -31.17 -38.66 6.90
C LYS A 720 -31.16 -39.73 5.81
N ARG A 721 -30.08 -39.81 5.01
CA ARG A 721 -29.97 -40.76 3.91
C ARG A 721 -29.41 -42.12 4.33
N PHE A 722 -28.70 -42.19 5.46
CA PHE A 722 -27.89 -43.38 5.81
C PHE A 722 -27.94 -43.80 7.30
N ALA A 723 -28.56 -43.02 8.20
CA ALA A 723 -28.58 -43.28 9.64
C ALA A 723 -30.01 -43.55 10.18
N PRO A 724 -30.17 -44.33 11.28
CA PRO A 724 -31.47 -44.56 11.92
C PRO A 724 -32.12 -43.27 12.40
N SER A 725 -33.45 -43.22 12.36
CA SER A 725 -34.27 -42.03 12.66
C SER A 725 -34.02 -41.43 14.06
N SER A 726 -33.61 -42.22 15.05
CA SER A 726 -33.26 -41.74 16.39
C SER A 726 -32.02 -40.85 16.41
N LEU A 727 -30.99 -41.17 15.61
CA LEU A 727 -29.73 -40.41 15.54
C LEU A 727 -29.89 -39.10 14.76
N VAL A 728 -30.73 -39.13 13.72
CA VAL A 728 -31.13 -37.94 12.95
C VAL A 728 -31.86 -36.94 13.84
N ALA A 729 -32.76 -37.41 14.72
CA ALA A 729 -33.50 -36.56 15.64
C ALA A 729 -32.58 -35.84 16.66
N THR A 730 -31.61 -36.56 17.24
CA THR A 730 -30.62 -35.96 18.16
C THR A 730 -29.73 -34.92 17.46
N ALA A 731 -29.33 -35.16 16.22
CA ALA A 731 -28.54 -34.20 15.43
C ALA A 731 -29.35 -32.95 15.06
N GLN A 732 -30.65 -33.11 14.75
CA GLN A 732 -31.56 -31.99 14.49
C GLN A 732 -31.77 -31.11 15.73
N GLU A 733 -31.83 -31.70 16.91
CA GLU A 733 -32.00 -30.97 18.17
C GLU A 733 -30.74 -30.17 18.54
N LYS A 734 -29.54 -30.75 18.38
CA LYS A 734 -28.27 -30.01 18.53
C LYS A 734 -28.11 -28.89 17.50
N ALA A 735 -28.50 -29.11 16.25
CA ALA A 735 -28.49 -28.08 15.21
C ALA A 735 -29.49 -26.94 15.51
N ARG A 736 -30.61 -27.23 16.16
CA ARG A 736 -31.58 -26.21 16.62
C ARG A 736 -31.06 -25.40 17.81
N LEU A 737 -30.32 -26.03 18.73
CA LEU A 737 -29.69 -25.34 19.86
C LEU A 737 -28.58 -24.39 19.39
N LEU A 738 -27.76 -24.82 18.41
CA LEU A 738 -26.79 -23.95 17.72
C LEU A 738 -27.42 -22.77 16.96
N LYS A 739 -28.73 -22.84 16.68
CA LYS A 739 -29.51 -21.83 15.94
C LYS A 739 -29.99 -20.68 16.84
N ARG A 740 -29.95 -20.82 18.16
CA ARG A 740 -30.52 -19.87 19.12
C ARG A 740 -29.50 -19.04 19.91
N GLY A 741 -28.21 -19.16 19.60
CA GLY A 741 -27.11 -18.50 20.30
C GLY A 741 -26.23 -19.50 21.02
#